data_AF-A0A7D5M773-F1
#
_entry.id   AF-A0A7D5M773-F1
#
_cell.length_a   1.000
_cell.length_b   1.000
_cell.length_c   1.000
_cell.angle_alpha   90.00
_cell.angle_beta   90.00
_cell.angle_gamma   90.00
#
_symmetry.space_group_name_H-M   'P 1'
#
loop_
_entity.id
_entity.type
_entity.pdbx_description
1 polymer ?
#
loop_
_entity_poly.entity_id
_entity_poly.type
_entity_poly.pdbx_seq_one_letter_code
_entity_poly.pdbx_strand_id
1 'polypeptide(L)'
;MRLRKFRARAYRCIHDSGEITVGDLAAFVGRNESGKTTILQALTLLNRDEQVSELDLCDEMNEELKDEMRLAEGVFDLNQHEISIIKEKFPGLPEIKKIKLFRTNQNPRVQYEFEDIELSDDSNKGLNSWENFSRQIFGFLDTIPNHLRIQVDTKFFEEQVPKNQETFDSGMAEFSNQFHVIAIQEPKVIEEWEKIYESPENQFSNLLSGESEKTALQNFIAAELHPRFVYFSDYKKIYGNINLNEYLREERGERADSIEFVEEFDKAETVRNLFYLAELDIKELDEVKESPSKCIKLLNAASNRLSKKLNPAWKGDPIHVDLRYNPGNIMSVVISDVHKDGTITNTGLLNRRAEGFKWTFSFIVNFAAETQRAELKEAILLLDEPARNLHPTQQMGISDLLKNLAGSNQVLYATHSPFMIFDYTPGNLLVVELDKRKHLSRIFYDYWNADDKTLTPILYGLCRGQVEAIVDREIGTNSRPIIIVETISDSMYLNAFDKFLQDPNISMNPLNVIAAYNKNSVLPLAIFYRNHGYRTFVLLDNSEESKQISAQLVSNEFSSIQTIFFEREGKKLESIEDYIALEDYLYPVNQTYEIKLRQEGFSNLTPQDVISKEGKGIIEKLRKIWQEHSDDDWEEFDNEEITRYICEKIALEETDFLSDKTKDQFRSLYRLIAERIRQYQNVATKSDFDKFQKAKA
;
A
#
# COMPACT_ATOMS: atom_id res chain seq x y z
N MET A 1 -7.22 -19.73 -8.94
CA MET A 1 -8.34 -18.79 -8.88
C MET A 1 -7.77 -17.42 -8.54
N ARG A 2 -8.20 -16.35 -9.23
CA ARG A 2 -7.76 -14.97 -8.98
C ARG A 2 -8.96 -14.10 -8.62
N LEU A 3 -8.92 -13.42 -7.47
CA LEU A 3 -9.98 -12.51 -7.05
C LEU A 3 -10.05 -11.33 -8.01
N ARG A 4 -11.22 -11.02 -8.55
CA ARG A 4 -11.43 -9.85 -9.42
C ARG A 4 -12.40 -8.85 -8.85
N LYS A 5 -13.39 -9.34 -8.12
CA LYS A 5 -14.37 -8.49 -7.43
C LYS A 5 -14.63 -9.01 -6.03
N PHE A 6 -14.93 -8.13 -5.08
CA PHE A 6 -15.37 -8.54 -3.76
C PHE A 6 -16.30 -7.50 -3.14
N ARG A 7 -17.02 -7.91 -2.08
CA ARG A 7 -17.84 -7.02 -1.25
C ARG A 7 -17.83 -7.53 0.18
N ALA A 8 -17.65 -6.61 1.12
CA ALA A 8 -17.73 -6.85 2.55
C ALA A 8 -18.95 -6.13 3.12
N ARG A 9 -19.68 -6.79 4.03
CA ARG A 9 -20.89 -6.25 4.68
C ARG A 9 -20.93 -6.65 6.14
N ALA A 10 -21.54 -5.79 6.96
CA ALA A 10 -21.76 -6.00 8.38
C ALA A 10 -20.52 -6.51 9.15
N TYR A 11 -19.33 -6.00 8.82
CA TYR A 11 -18.06 -6.43 9.40
C TYR A 11 -17.32 -5.23 10.01
N ARG A 12 -17.22 -5.21 11.34
CA ARG A 12 -16.67 -4.12 12.15
C ARG A 12 -17.22 -2.74 11.74
N CYS A 13 -16.40 -1.87 11.13
CA CYS A 13 -16.80 -0.54 10.67
C CYS A 13 -17.37 -0.50 9.23
N ILE A 14 -17.50 -1.66 8.58
CA ILE A 14 -18.04 -1.77 7.22
C ILE A 14 -19.50 -2.22 7.30
N HIS A 15 -20.42 -1.31 6.97
CA HIS A 15 -21.83 -1.71 6.72
C HIS A 15 -21.96 -2.42 5.38
N ASP A 16 -21.48 -1.75 4.34
CA ASP A 16 -21.47 -2.27 2.98
C ASP A 16 -20.41 -1.54 2.17
N SER A 17 -19.43 -2.28 1.69
CA SER A 17 -18.36 -1.73 0.89
C SER A 17 -18.78 -1.44 -0.55
N GLY A 18 -19.94 -1.95 -1.00
CA GLY A 18 -20.27 -2.08 -2.40
C GLY A 18 -19.39 -3.11 -3.11
N GLU A 19 -19.64 -3.31 -4.41
CA GLU A 19 -18.79 -4.16 -5.23
C GLU A 19 -17.47 -3.43 -5.53
N ILE A 20 -16.34 -4.07 -5.19
CA ILE A 20 -14.98 -3.57 -5.34
C ILE A 20 -14.23 -4.41 -6.36
N THR A 21 -13.64 -3.79 -7.38
CA THR A 21 -12.82 -4.47 -8.40
C THR A 21 -11.35 -4.35 -8.05
N VAL A 22 -10.60 -5.46 -8.15
CA VAL A 22 -9.17 -5.53 -7.82
C VAL A 22 -8.35 -6.21 -8.91
N GLY A 23 -7.14 -5.70 -9.14
CA GLY A 23 -6.14 -6.35 -9.99
C GLY A 23 -5.28 -7.38 -9.24
N ASP A 24 -4.19 -7.82 -9.88
CA ASP A 24 -3.23 -8.76 -9.27
C ASP A 24 -2.35 -8.10 -8.19
N LEU A 25 -2.26 -6.77 -8.20
CA LEU A 25 -1.54 -5.97 -7.22
C LEU A 25 -2.37 -4.72 -6.90
N ALA A 26 -3.02 -4.71 -5.74
CA ALA A 26 -3.92 -3.62 -5.35
C ALA A 26 -3.54 -3.01 -3.99
N ALA A 27 -3.52 -1.68 -3.97
CA ALA A 27 -3.22 -0.85 -2.80
C ALA A 27 -4.50 -0.17 -2.30
N PHE A 28 -4.89 -0.43 -1.06
CA PHE A 28 -5.87 0.36 -0.34
C PHE A 28 -5.17 1.53 0.33
N VAL A 29 -5.53 2.75 -0.04
CA VAL A 29 -4.94 4.00 0.49
C VAL A 29 -6.05 4.83 1.12
N GLY A 30 -5.78 5.48 2.24
CA GLY A 30 -6.81 6.16 3.02
C GLY A 30 -6.19 6.95 4.15
N ARG A 31 -6.99 7.37 5.14
CA ARG A 31 -6.49 7.94 6.41
C ARG A 31 -6.40 6.87 7.50
N ASN A 32 -5.66 7.12 8.58
CA ASN A 32 -5.69 6.21 9.72
C ASN A 32 -7.16 5.98 10.14
N GLU A 33 -7.49 4.75 10.51
CA GLU A 33 -8.86 4.37 10.95
C GLU A 33 -9.95 4.51 9.87
N SER A 34 -9.58 4.62 8.58
CA SER A 34 -10.54 4.64 7.46
C SER A 34 -11.19 3.29 7.16
N GLY A 35 -10.72 2.18 7.75
CA GLY A 35 -11.23 0.82 7.51
C GLY A 35 -10.43 -0.04 6.53
N LYS A 36 -9.24 0.40 6.08
CA LYS A 36 -8.37 -0.41 5.18
C LYS A 36 -8.02 -1.79 5.77
N THR A 37 -7.55 -1.82 7.01
CA THR A 37 -7.26 -3.04 7.75
C THR A 37 -8.50 -3.92 7.86
N THR A 38 -9.66 -3.31 8.14
CA THR A 38 -10.95 -4.00 8.20
C THR A 38 -11.34 -4.63 6.87
N ILE A 39 -11.07 -3.99 5.74
CA ILE A 39 -11.30 -4.55 4.40
C ILE A 39 -10.46 -5.80 4.17
N LEU A 40 -9.16 -5.75 4.51
CA LEU A 40 -8.28 -6.91 4.38
C LEU A 40 -8.72 -8.06 5.29
N GLN A 41 -9.14 -7.76 6.52
CA GLN A 41 -9.66 -8.76 7.45
C GLN A 41 -11.03 -9.31 7.03
N ALA A 42 -11.88 -8.51 6.40
CA ALA A 42 -13.13 -9.03 5.84
C ALA A 42 -12.86 -10.06 4.73
N LEU A 43 -11.80 -9.87 3.95
CA LEU A 43 -11.38 -10.85 2.92
C LEU A 43 -10.86 -12.16 3.52
N THR A 44 -10.31 -12.18 4.75
CA THR A 44 -9.90 -13.43 5.40
C THR A 44 -11.09 -14.33 5.70
N LEU A 45 -12.32 -13.78 5.78
CA LEU A 45 -13.54 -14.57 5.90
C LEU A 45 -13.82 -15.45 4.67
N LEU A 46 -13.16 -15.24 3.53
CA LEU A 46 -13.23 -16.16 2.39
C LEU A 46 -12.25 -17.33 2.49
N ASN A 47 -11.39 -17.35 3.52
CA ASN A 47 -10.48 -18.45 3.79
C ASN A 47 -11.21 -19.63 4.46
N ARG A 48 -10.87 -20.85 4.06
CA ARG A 48 -11.52 -22.09 4.49
C ARG A 48 -11.60 -22.24 6.01
N ASP A 49 -10.48 -22.02 6.69
CA ASP A 49 -10.33 -22.33 8.12
C ASP A 49 -10.62 -21.14 9.05
N GLU A 50 -10.88 -19.96 8.48
CA GLU A 50 -11.20 -18.77 9.26
C GLU A 50 -12.58 -18.91 9.93
N GLN A 51 -12.72 -18.41 11.16
CA GLN A 51 -13.98 -18.40 11.90
C GLN A 51 -14.49 -16.97 12.05
N VAL A 52 -15.81 -16.79 11.95
CA VAL A 52 -16.45 -15.50 12.22
C VAL A 52 -16.58 -15.34 13.73
N SER A 53 -15.99 -14.29 14.28
CA SER A 53 -16.23 -13.87 15.67
C SER A 53 -17.46 -12.97 15.73
N GLU A 54 -18.32 -13.16 16.73
CA GLU A 54 -19.43 -12.23 16.99
C GLU A 54 -18.93 -10.80 17.27
N LEU A 55 -17.73 -10.66 17.85
CA LEU A 55 -17.10 -9.36 18.11
C LEU A 55 -16.61 -8.64 16.84
N ASP A 56 -16.51 -9.37 15.72
CA ASP A 56 -16.11 -8.80 14.43
C ASP A 56 -17.32 -8.35 13.60
N LEU A 57 -18.55 -8.63 14.03
CA LEU A 57 -19.76 -8.16 13.38
C LEU A 57 -19.97 -6.67 13.64
N CYS A 58 -20.67 -6.00 12.72
CA CYS A 58 -20.94 -4.57 12.85
C CYS A 58 -22.03 -4.30 13.90
N ASP A 59 -21.64 -3.69 15.03
CA ASP A 59 -22.54 -3.34 16.15
C ASP A 59 -23.76 -2.50 15.74
N GLU A 60 -23.64 -1.69 14.68
CA GLU A 60 -24.71 -0.82 14.20
C GLU A 60 -25.77 -1.56 13.38
N MET A 61 -25.49 -2.78 12.90
CA MET A 61 -26.37 -3.58 12.03
C MET A 61 -27.09 -4.72 12.77
N ASN A 62 -27.29 -4.57 14.09
CA ASN A 62 -27.86 -5.63 14.95
C ASN A 62 -29.25 -6.13 14.51
N GLU A 63 -30.07 -5.30 13.87
CA GLU A 63 -31.38 -5.71 13.37
C GLU A 63 -31.24 -6.50 12.06
N GLU A 64 -30.41 -6.05 11.12
CA GLU A 64 -30.16 -6.77 9.85
C GLU A 64 -29.42 -8.10 10.07
N LEU A 65 -28.53 -8.16 11.06
CA LEU A 65 -27.77 -9.36 11.42
C LEU A 65 -28.63 -10.50 11.99
N LYS A 66 -29.92 -10.27 12.27
CA LYS A 66 -30.88 -11.33 12.64
C LYS A 66 -31.22 -12.22 11.45
N ASP A 67 -31.20 -11.68 10.25
CA ASP A 67 -31.42 -12.42 9.01
C ASP A 67 -30.10 -12.98 8.46
N GLU A 68 -30.17 -13.94 7.54
CA GLU A 68 -28.97 -14.46 6.87
C GLU A 68 -28.40 -13.41 5.91
N MET A 69 -27.17 -12.99 6.14
CA MET A 69 -26.47 -12.00 5.33
C MET A 69 -25.08 -12.48 4.95
N ARG A 70 -24.66 -12.22 3.69
CA ARG A 70 -23.27 -12.50 3.27
C ARG A 70 -22.35 -11.40 3.78
N LEU A 71 -21.47 -11.77 4.72
CA LEU A 71 -20.48 -10.90 5.34
C LEU A 71 -19.33 -10.58 4.39
N ALA A 72 -18.86 -11.59 3.65
CA ALA A 72 -17.85 -11.43 2.62
C ALA A 72 -18.26 -12.20 1.37
N GLU A 73 -18.07 -11.60 0.20
CA GLU A 73 -18.23 -12.26 -1.10
C GLU A 73 -17.08 -11.87 -2.03
N GLY A 74 -16.65 -12.81 -2.86
CA GLY A 74 -15.60 -12.61 -3.85
C GLY A 74 -15.89 -13.35 -5.15
N VAL A 75 -15.65 -12.71 -6.28
CA VAL A 75 -15.75 -13.30 -7.63
C VAL A 75 -14.35 -13.59 -8.13
N PHE A 76 -14.10 -14.83 -8.52
CA PHE A 76 -12.79 -15.35 -8.90
C PHE A 76 -12.78 -15.81 -10.34
N ASP A 77 -11.78 -15.39 -11.09
CA ASP A 77 -11.47 -15.94 -12.41
C ASP A 77 -10.62 -17.21 -12.28
N LEU A 78 -10.94 -18.22 -13.09
CA LEU A 78 -10.20 -19.47 -13.14
C LEU A 78 -9.13 -19.41 -14.24
N ASN A 79 -7.98 -20.02 -13.99
CA ASN A 79 -6.95 -20.20 -15.00
C ASN A 79 -7.28 -21.41 -15.92
N GLN A 80 -6.57 -21.53 -17.04
CA GLN A 80 -6.80 -22.61 -18.02
C GLN A 80 -6.62 -24.02 -17.44
N HIS A 81 -5.71 -24.18 -16.47
CA HIS A 81 -5.48 -25.47 -15.82
C HIS A 81 -6.66 -25.87 -14.94
N GLU A 82 -7.17 -24.93 -14.13
CA GLU A 82 -8.33 -25.12 -13.25
C GLU A 82 -9.60 -25.42 -14.04
N ILE A 83 -9.82 -24.69 -15.14
CA ILE A 83 -10.94 -24.94 -16.06
C ILE A 83 -10.86 -26.37 -16.62
N SER A 84 -9.65 -26.80 -17.04
CA SER A 84 -9.43 -28.14 -17.59
C SER A 84 -9.71 -29.24 -16.55
N ILE A 85 -9.22 -29.06 -15.32
CA ILE A 85 -9.45 -30.01 -14.21
C ILE A 85 -10.95 -30.16 -13.90
N ILE A 86 -11.69 -29.05 -13.83
CA ILE A 86 -13.14 -29.08 -13.61
C ILE A 86 -13.83 -29.79 -14.77
N LYS A 87 -13.44 -29.52 -16.02
CA LYS A 87 -14.04 -30.14 -17.20
C LYS A 87 -13.76 -31.63 -17.32
N GLU A 88 -12.58 -32.08 -16.91
CA GLU A 88 -12.22 -33.51 -16.85
C GLU A 88 -13.06 -34.25 -15.80
N LYS A 89 -13.27 -33.65 -14.63
CA LYS A 89 -14.01 -34.27 -13.52
C LYS A 89 -15.53 -34.17 -13.68
N PHE A 90 -16.02 -33.10 -14.30
CA PHE A 90 -17.44 -32.82 -14.54
C PHE A 90 -17.68 -32.51 -16.03
N PRO A 91 -17.60 -33.52 -16.92
CA PRO A 91 -17.70 -33.31 -18.37
C PRO A 91 -19.08 -32.81 -18.82
N GLY A 92 -20.13 -33.08 -18.03
CA GLY A 92 -21.51 -32.66 -18.27
C GLY A 92 -21.76 -31.16 -18.11
N LEU A 93 -20.89 -30.45 -17.38
CA LEU A 93 -21.07 -29.02 -17.09
C LEU A 93 -20.52 -28.12 -18.21
N PRO A 94 -21.09 -26.92 -18.42
CA PRO A 94 -20.49 -25.91 -19.26
C PRO A 94 -19.12 -25.48 -18.71
N GLU A 95 -18.32 -24.82 -19.55
CA GLU A 95 -17.00 -24.32 -19.15
C GLU A 95 -17.14 -23.23 -18.06
N ILE A 96 -16.74 -23.57 -16.83
CA ILE A 96 -16.84 -22.65 -15.69
C ILE A 96 -15.62 -21.73 -15.68
N LYS A 97 -15.83 -20.45 -16.02
CA LYS A 97 -14.76 -19.45 -16.06
C LYS A 97 -14.65 -18.64 -14.76
N LYS A 98 -15.74 -18.55 -14.02
CA LYS A 98 -15.85 -17.76 -12.79
C LYS A 98 -16.57 -18.52 -11.70
N ILE A 99 -16.10 -18.34 -10.47
CA ILE A 99 -16.73 -18.86 -9.27
C ILE A 99 -16.88 -17.73 -8.27
N LYS A 100 -18.04 -17.63 -7.63
CA LYS A 100 -18.28 -16.70 -6.53
C LYS A 100 -18.19 -17.44 -5.20
N LEU A 101 -17.28 -17.01 -4.33
CA LEU A 101 -17.18 -17.49 -2.95
C LEU A 101 -17.88 -16.50 -2.03
N PHE A 102 -18.55 -16.98 -1.00
CA PHE A 102 -19.09 -16.11 0.05
C PHE A 102 -19.19 -16.83 1.39
N ARG A 103 -19.24 -16.05 2.46
CA ARG A 103 -19.52 -16.52 3.82
C ARG A 103 -20.63 -15.69 4.45
N THR A 104 -21.52 -16.34 5.19
CA THR A 104 -22.65 -15.68 5.87
C THR A 104 -22.42 -15.59 7.38
N ASN A 105 -23.24 -14.80 8.07
CA ASN A 105 -23.27 -14.72 9.53
C ASN A 105 -23.79 -16.00 10.20
N GLN A 106 -24.58 -16.81 9.48
CA GLN A 106 -25.18 -18.04 10.02
C GLN A 106 -24.41 -19.31 9.65
N ASN A 107 -23.68 -19.30 8.53
CA ASN A 107 -22.92 -20.46 8.06
C ASN A 107 -21.41 -20.27 8.28
N PRO A 108 -20.76 -21.10 9.11
CA PRO A 108 -19.32 -20.99 9.36
C PRO A 108 -18.48 -21.41 8.15
N ARG A 109 -19.03 -22.16 7.18
CA ARG A 109 -18.28 -22.63 6.00
C ARG A 109 -18.41 -21.66 4.84
N VAL A 110 -17.35 -21.55 4.05
CA VAL A 110 -17.39 -20.82 2.78
C VAL A 110 -18.26 -21.59 1.78
N GLN A 111 -19.15 -20.87 1.11
CA GLN A 111 -20.08 -21.37 0.11
C GLN A 111 -19.67 -20.92 -1.29
N TYR A 112 -20.11 -21.66 -2.31
CA TYR A 112 -19.73 -21.46 -3.72
C TYR A 112 -20.94 -21.33 -4.63
N GLU A 113 -20.91 -20.32 -5.48
CA GLU A 113 -21.89 -20.01 -6.52
C GLU A 113 -21.21 -20.03 -7.89
N PHE A 114 -21.92 -20.55 -8.90
CA PHE A 114 -21.42 -20.71 -10.27
C PHE A 114 -22.27 -19.84 -11.21
N GLU A 115 -21.65 -18.89 -11.91
CA GLU A 115 -22.34 -18.08 -12.91
C GLU A 115 -22.76 -18.95 -14.10
N ASP A 116 -23.93 -18.68 -14.68
CA ASP A 116 -24.43 -19.31 -15.91
C ASP A 116 -24.73 -20.82 -15.86
N ILE A 117 -24.96 -21.39 -14.66
CA ILE A 117 -25.41 -22.79 -14.52
C ILE A 117 -26.71 -22.85 -13.73
N GLU A 118 -27.82 -23.11 -14.42
CA GLU A 118 -29.07 -23.55 -13.78
C GLU A 118 -28.91 -25.03 -13.39
N LEU A 119 -28.19 -25.28 -12.30
CA LEU A 119 -28.20 -26.59 -11.66
C LEU A 119 -29.56 -26.71 -10.98
N SER A 120 -30.43 -27.56 -11.54
CA SER A 120 -31.74 -27.82 -10.96
C SER A 120 -31.58 -28.25 -9.50
N ASP A 121 -32.13 -27.48 -8.56
CA ASP A 121 -32.41 -27.93 -7.18
C ASP A 121 -33.58 -28.94 -7.17
N ASP A 122 -33.85 -29.60 -8.31
CA ASP A 122 -34.97 -30.50 -8.49
C ASP A 122 -34.97 -31.52 -7.37
N SER A 123 -36.06 -31.47 -6.61
CA SER A 123 -36.33 -32.21 -5.40
C SER A 123 -36.15 -33.71 -5.63
N ASN A 124 -34.94 -34.22 -5.48
CA ASN A 124 -34.75 -35.64 -5.23
C ASN A 124 -35.04 -35.86 -3.76
N LYS A 125 -36.26 -36.34 -3.52
CA LYS A 125 -36.60 -37.14 -2.34
C LYS A 125 -35.40 -38.01 -2.00
N GLY A 126 -34.93 -37.85 -0.76
CA GLY A 126 -33.67 -38.40 -0.32
C GLY A 126 -33.58 -39.90 -0.45
N LEU A 127 -32.33 -40.39 -0.43
CA LEU A 127 -31.99 -41.61 0.28
C LEU A 127 -30.51 -41.66 0.70
N ASN A 128 -29.54 -41.14 -0.06
CA ASN A 128 -28.12 -41.42 0.26
C ASN A 128 -27.21 -40.18 0.23
N SER A 129 -27.04 -39.49 1.36
CA SER A 129 -25.98 -38.48 1.57
C SER A 129 -25.21 -38.81 2.86
N TRP A 130 -23.93 -38.41 2.97
CA TRP A 130 -23.15 -38.62 4.21
C TRP A 130 -23.84 -38.04 5.44
N GLU A 131 -24.46 -36.86 5.31
CA GLU A 131 -25.23 -36.27 6.42
C GLU A 131 -26.46 -37.09 6.81
N ASN A 132 -27.19 -37.63 5.83
CA ASN A 132 -28.35 -38.49 6.11
C ASN A 132 -27.91 -39.84 6.67
N PHE A 133 -26.79 -40.37 6.20
CA PHE A 133 -26.18 -41.59 6.71
C PHE A 133 -25.70 -41.41 8.15
N SER A 134 -24.94 -40.36 8.45
CA SER A 134 -24.55 -40.01 9.83
C SER A 134 -25.79 -39.82 10.71
N ARG A 135 -26.84 -39.12 10.23
CA ARG A 135 -28.11 -39.00 10.98
C ARG A 135 -28.81 -40.35 11.19
N GLN A 136 -28.75 -41.27 10.22
CA GLN A 136 -29.30 -42.62 10.36
C GLN A 136 -28.52 -43.41 11.42
N ILE A 137 -27.19 -43.29 11.46
CA ILE A 137 -26.36 -43.90 12.50
C ILE A 137 -26.69 -43.30 13.88
N PHE A 138 -26.75 -41.97 14.01
CA PHE A 138 -27.13 -41.34 15.27
C PHE A 138 -28.55 -41.71 15.70
N GLY A 139 -29.50 -41.79 14.77
CA GLY A 139 -30.87 -42.25 15.03
C GLY A 139 -30.91 -43.71 15.52
N PHE A 140 -30.10 -44.60 14.95
CA PHE A 140 -29.94 -45.97 15.46
C PHE A 140 -29.32 -45.96 16.87
N LEU A 141 -28.26 -45.19 17.10
CA LEU A 141 -27.60 -45.09 18.40
C LEU A 141 -28.51 -44.52 19.49
N ASP A 142 -29.53 -43.73 19.14
CA ASP A 142 -30.53 -43.25 20.09
C ASP A 142 -31.58 -44.32 20.47
N THR A 143 -31.73 -45.37 19.66
CA THR A 143 -32.65 -46.49 19.95
C THR A 143 -32.04 -47.59 20.81
N ILE A 144 -30.72 -47.65 20.93
CA ILE A 144 -30.02 -48.68 21.70
C ILE A 144 -29.97 -48.37 23.21
N PRO A 145 -29.83 -49.37 24.08
CA PRO A 145 -29.70 -49.17 25.52
C PRO A 145 -28.57 -48.22 25.92
N ASN A 146 -28.84 -47.34 26.89
CA ASN A 146 -27.91 -46.28 27.31
C ASN A 146 -26.55 -46.82 27.80
N HIS A 147 -26.50 -48.05 28.33
CA HIS A 147 -25.25 -48.67 28.79
C HIS A 147 -24.30 -49.06 27.65
N LEU A 148 -24.81 -49.26 26.43
CA LEU A 148 -24.03 -49.44 25.21
C LEU A 148 -23.65 -48.09 24.60
N ARG A 149 -24.62 -47.18 24.47
CA ARG A 149 -24.47 -45.88 23.81
C ARG A 149 -23.29 -45.05 24.34
N ILE A 150 -23.07 -45.04 25.66
CA ILE A 150 -21.98 -44.27 26.30
C ILE A 150 -20.57 -44.84 25.97
N GLN A 151 -20.49 -46.10 25.53
CA GLN A 151 -19.21 -46.77 25.22
C GLN A 151 -18.83 -46.69 23.74
N VAL A 152 -19.74 -46.23 22.87
CA VAL A 152 -19.53 -46.16 21.42
C VAL A 152 -18.80 -44.87 21.05
N ASP A 153 -17.67 -44.99 20.33
CA ASP A 153 -16.98 -43.83 19.75
C ASP A 153 -17.66 -43.43 18.43
N THR A 154 -18.14 -42.18 18.35
CA THR A 154 -18.89 -41.65 17.20
C THR A 154 -18.11 -40.61 16.40
N LYS A 155 -16.87 -40.30 16.79
CA LYS A 155 -16.05 -39.24 16.15
C LYS A 155 -15.97 -39.36 14.64
N PHE A 156 -15.83 -40.59 14.13
CA PHE A 156 -15.77 -40.86 12.70
C PHE A 156 -16.98 -40.30 11.92
N PHE A 157 -18.18 -40.28 12.52
CA PHE A 157 -19.40 -39.77 11.91
C PHE A 157 -19.68 -38.28 12.20
N GLU A 158 -18.96 -37.70 13.15
CA GLU A 158 -18.98 -36.26 13.48
C GLU A 158 -18.02 -35.43 12.57
N GLU A 159 -17.08 -36.11 11.89
CA GLU A 159 -16.07 -35.52 11.02
C GLU A 159 -16.54 -35.30 9.56
N GLN A 160 -15.67 -34.71 8.72
CA GLN A 160 -15.93 -34.50 7.28
C GLN A 160 -16.07 -35.85 6.54
N VAL A 161 -16.74 -35.83 5.38
CA VAL A 161 -16.84 -36.99 4.47
C VAL A 161 -15.44 -37.60 4.26
N PRO A 162 -15.27 -38.92 4.40
CA PRO A 162 -13.99 -39.57 4.16
C PRO A 162 -13.44 -39.25 2.76
N LYS A 163 -12.14 -38.94 2.71
CA LYS A 163 -11.48 -38.40 1.49
C LYS A 163 -11.47 -39.38 0.32
N ASN A 164 -11.56 -40.69 0.60
CA ASN A 164 -11.58 -41.74 -0.40
C ASN A 164 -12.28 -43.00 0.15
N GLN A 165 -12.59 -43.94 -0.75
CA GLN A 165 -13.25 -45.21 -0.41
C GLN A 165 -12.47 -46.02 0.63
N GLU A 166 -11.14 -46.02 0.56
CA GLU A 166 -10.28 -46.77 1.48
C GLU A 166 -10.38 -46.26 2.92
N THR A 167 -10.42 -44.94 3.11
CA THR A 167 -10.64 -44.32 4.43
C THR A 167 -12.03 -44.57 4.97
N PHE A 168 -13.05 -44.58 4.10
CA PHE A 168 -14.42 -44.92 4.49
C PHE A 168 -14.52 -46.38 4.94
N ASP A 169 -14.06 -47.33 4.10
CA ASP A 169 -14.16 -48.76 4.36
C ASP A 169 -13.39 -49.14 5.64
N SER A 170 -12.21 -48.54 5.84
CA SER A 170 -11.40 -48.74 7.05
C SER A 170 -12.11 -48.24 8.32
N GLY A 171 -12.63 -47.00 8.29
CA GLY A 171 -13.34 -46.42 9.43
C GLY A 171 -14.64 -47.15 9.76
N MET A 172 -15.40 -47.55 8.75
CA MET A 172 -16.62 -48.35 8.90
C MET A 172 -16.33 -49.74 9.49
N ALA A 173 -15.27 -50.40 9.04
CA ALA A 173 -14.86 -51.69 9.59
C ALA A 173 -14.37 -51.57 11.05
N GLU A 174 -13.62 -50.52 11.37
CA GLU A 174 -13.16 -50.25 12.73
C GLU A 174 -14.34 -50.02 13.68
N PHE A 175 -15.28 -49.14 13.30
CA PHE A 175 -16.48 -48.89 14.07
C PHE A 175 -17.32 -50.17 14.26
N SER A 176 -17.55 -50.92 13.18
CA SER A 176 -18.33 -52.16 13.24
C SER A 176 -17.68 -53.17 14.20
N ASN A 177 -16.36 -53.35 14.14
CA ASN A 177 -15.66 -54.26 15.05
C ASN A 177 -15.77 -53.82 16.52
N GLN A 178 -15.62 -52.52 16.80
CA GLN A 178 -15.81 -51.99 18.15
C GLN A 178 -17.25 -52.20 18.63
N PHE A 179 -18.23 -51.95 17.77
CA PHE A 179 -19.64 -52.10 18.09
C PHE A 179 -20.01 -53.56 18.43
N HIS A 180 -19.49 -54.54 17.69
CA HIS A 180 -19.70 -55.97 17.98
C HIS A 180 -19.12 -56.39 19.34
N VAL A 181 -17.99 -55.81 19.74
CA VAL A 181 -17.40 -56.07 21.06
C VAL A 181 -18.26 -55.47 22.17
N ILE A 182 -18.75 -54.25 21.99
CA ILE A 182 -19.59 -53.54 22.96
C ILE A 182 -20.96 -54.24 23.13
N ALA A 183 -21.57 -54.66 22.01
CA ALA A 183 -22.92 -55.24 21.99
C ALA A 183 -22.96 -56.77 22.12
N ILE A 184 -21.86 -57.44 22.51
CA ILE A 184 -21.72 -58.91 22.49
C ILE A 184 -22.82 -59.68 23.27
N GLN A 185 -23.42 -59.04 24.28
CA GLN A 185 -24.48 -59.62 25.11
C GLN A 185 -25.89 -59.31 24.58
N GLU A 186 -26.02 -58.50 23.54
CA GLU A 186 -27.29 -57.98 22.99
C GLU A 186 -27.44 -58.36 21.50
N PRO A 187 -27.75 -59.63 21.20
CA PRO A 187 -27.73 -60.15 19.83
C PRO A 187 -28.73 -59.46 18.89
N LYS A 188 -29.82 -58.90 19.42
CA LYS A 188 -30.80 -58.14 18.63
C LYS A 188 -30.24 -56.81 18.13
N VAL A 189 -29.42 -56.14 18.93
CA VAL A 189 -28.80 -54.86 18.57
C VAL A 189 -27.72 -55.07 17.51
N ILE A 190 -26.99 -56.20 17.58
CA ILE A 190 -26.05 -56.61 16.53
C ILE A 190 -26.80 -56.88 15.22
N GLU A 191 -27.92 -57.61 15.25
CA GLU A 191 -28.71 -57.89 14.05
C GLU A 191 -29.27 -56.62 13.38
N GLU A 192 -29.69 -55.63 14.18
CA GLU A 192 -30.14 -54.33 13.68
C GLU A 192 -28.98 -53.51 13.08
N TRP A 193 -27.81 -53.56 13.69
CA TRP A 193 -26.59 -52.95 13.15
C TRP A 193 -26.14 -53.61 11.84
N GLU A 194 -26.11 -54.94 11.76
CA GLU A 194 -25.72 -55.66 10.54
C GLU A 194 -26.62 -55.31 9.35
N LYS A 195 -27.93 -55.11 9.58
CA LYS A 195 -28.85 -54.63 8.53
C LYS A 195 -28.50 -53.24 8.01
N ILE A 196 -27.95 -52.36 8.85
CA ILE A 196 -27.48 -51.03 8.46
C ILE A 196 -26.12 -51.15 7.76
N TYR A 197 -25.20 -51.92 8.33
CA TYR A 197 -23.83 -52.09 7.83
C TYR A 197 -23.78 -52.77 6.45
N GLU A 198 -24.60 -53.81 6.23
CA GLU A 198 -24.65 -54.58 4.98
C GLU A 198 -25.58 -53.98 3.91
N SER A 199 -26.29 -52.88 4.24
CA SER A 199 -27.20 -52.25 3.29
C SER A 199 -26.43 -51.75 2.06
N PRO A 200 -26.83 -52.14 0.82
CA PRO A 200 -26.23 -51.63 -0.40
C PRO A 200 -26.28 -50.10 -0.49
N GLU A 201 -27.30 -49.47 0.11
CA GLU A 201 -27.50 -48.02 0.14
C GLU A 201 -26.42 -47.28 0.96
N ASN A 202 -25.76 -47.98 1.90
CA ASN A 202 -24.76 -47.45 2.81
C ASN A 202 -23.32 -47.68 2.33
N GLN A 203 -23.14 -48.10 1.07
CA GLN A 203 -21.82 -48.22 0.44
C GLN A 203 -21.31 -46.84 0.00
N PHE A 204 -19.99 -46.63 0.08
CA PHE A 204 -19.35 -45.36 -0.27
C PHE A 204 -19.76 -44.80 -1.65
N SER A 205 -19.89 -45.68 -2.65
CA SER A 205 -20.33 -45.34 -4.00
C SER A 205 -21.77 -44.81 -4.06
N ASN A 206 -22.64 -45.29 -3.18
CA ASN A 206 -24.05 -44.90 -3.12
C ASN A 206 -24.28 -43.68 -2.21
N LEU A 207 -23.44 -43.47 -1.20
CA LEU A 207 -23.39 -42.23 -0.42
C LEU A 207 -22.98 -41.00 -1.25
N LEU A 208 -22.31 -41.22 -2.38
CA LEU A 208 -22.01 -40.21 -3.41
C LEU A 208 -23.11 -40.07 -4.48
N SER A 209 -24.04 -41.04 -4.56
CA SER A 209 -25.07 -41.10 -5.62
C SER A 209 -26.31 -40.20 -5.39
N GLY A 210 -26.39 -39.57 -4.21
CA GLY A 210 -27.44 -38.61 -3.86
C GLY A 210 -27.00 -37.14 -3.81
N GLU A 211 -25.74 -36.83 -4.11
CA GLU A 211 -25.31 -35.43 -4.25
C GLU A 211 -25.81 -34.90 -5.59
N SER A 212 -26.57 -33.80 -5.56
CA SER A 212 -26.79 -33.01 -6.77
C SER A 212 -25.42 -32.72 -7.41
N GLU A 213 -25.33 -32.68 -8.75
CA GLU A 213 -24.07 -32.37 -9.46
C GLU A 213 -23.42 -31.07 -8.93
N LYS A 214 -24.26 -30.16 -8.40
CA LYS A 214 -23.90 -28.97 -7.63
C LYS A 214 -23.16 -29.24 -6.33
N THR A 215 -23.66 -30.13 -5.47
CA THR A 215 -23.03 -30.47 -4.18
C THR A 215 -21.67 -31.13 -4.40
N ALA A 216 -21.58 -32.06 -5.36
CA ALA A 216 -20.32 -32.72 -5.72
C ALA A 216 -19.28 -31.73 -6.25
N LEU A 217 -19.72 -30.76 -7.08
CA LEU A 217 -18.86 -29.68 -7.55
C LEU A 217 -18.40 -28.78 -6.40
N GLN A 218 -19.30 -28.36 -5.49
CA GLN A 218 -18.95 -27.53 -4.34
C GLN A 218 -17.90 -28.21 -3.42
N ASN A 219 -18.09 -29.50 -3.13
CA ASN A 219 -17.15 -30.29 -2.35
C ASN A 219 -15.79 -30.39 -3.04
N PHE A 220 -15.78 -30.57 -4.37
CA PHE A 220 -14.54 -30.59 -5.15
C PHE A 220 -13.80 -29.26 -5.10
N ILE A 221 -14.49 -28.13 -5.32
CA ILE A 221 -13.87 -26.81 -5.23
C ILE A 221 -13.30 -26.59 -3.83
N ALA A 222 -14.07 -26.91 -2.78
CA ALA A 222 -13.63 -26.74 -1.39
C ALA A 222 -12.39 -27.55 -1.02
N ALA A 223 -12.26 -28.77 -1.57
CA ALA A 223 -11.16 -29.67 -1.27
C ALA A 223 -9.90 -29.37 -2.08
N GLU A 224 -10.04 -29.11 -3.38
CA GLU A 224 -8.92 -29.18 -4.33
C GLU A 224 -8.56 -27.84 -4.97
N LEU A 225 -9.51 -26.90 -5.10
CA LEU A 225 -9.27 -25.64 -5.83
C LEU A 225 -9.36 -24.37 -4.97
N HIS A 226 -9.95 -24.43 -3.77
CA HIS A 226 -10.20 -23.27 -2.89
C HIS A 226 -8.96 -22.38 -2.78
N PRO A 227 -9.07 -21.05 -3.01
CA PRO A 227 -7.92 -20.17 -3.04
C PRO A 227 -7.33 -20.02 -1.64
N ARG A 228 -6.01 -20.09 -1.53
CA ARG A 228 -5.32 -19.91 -0.25
C ARG A 228 -5.16 -18.42 0.06
N PHE A 229 -5.68 -17.97 1.19
CA PHE A 229 -5.45 -16.61 1.70
C PHE A 229 -4.37 -16.62 2.76
N VAL A 230 -3.49 -15.61 2.73
CA VAL A 230 -2.46 -15.42 3.76
C VAL A 230 -2.43 -13.97 4.19
N TYR A 231 -2.75 -13.74 5.46
CA TYR A 231 -2.85 -12.42 6.06
C TYR A 231 -1.62 -12.09 6.90
N PHE A 232 -1.04 -10.90 6.64
CA PHE A 232 0.14 -10.38 7.30
C PHE A 232 -0.19 -9.08 8.03
N SER A 233 -0.31 -9.12 9.35
CA SER A 233 -0.55 -7.94 10.18
C SER A 233 0.62 -7.50 11.06
N ASP A 234 1.47 -8.44 11.50
CA ASP A 234 2.63 -8.11 12.33
C ASP A 234 3.82 -8.99 11.97
N TYR A 235 4.95 -8.35 11.67
CA TYR A 235 6.19 -9.02 11.32
C TYR A 235 7.05 -9.15 12.57
N LYS A 236 7.13 -10.38 13.08
CA LYS A 236 7.98 -10.72 14.23
C LYS A 236 9.43 -10.35 13.92
N LYS A 237 10.04 -9.56 14.81
CA LYS A 237 11.43 -9.10 14.70
C LYS A 237 12.43 -10.23 14.94
N ILE A 238 13.57 -10.15 14.24
CA ILE A 238 14.79 -10.91 14.43
C ILE A 238 15.83 -9.95 15.02
N TYR A 239 16.17 -10.17 16.28
CA TYR A 239 17.23 -9.52 17.04
C TYR A 239 18.62 -10.07 16.66
N GLY A 240 18.70 -11.34 16.25
CA GLY A 240 19.93 -11.96 15.76
C GLY A 240 20.83 -12.53 16.86
N ASN A 241 20.28 -12.76 18.05
CA ASN A 241 20.88 -13.60 19.08
C ASN A 241 19.91 -14.76 19.35
N ILE A 242 20.26 -15.92 18.83
CA ILE A 242 19.37 -17.08 18.80
C ILE A 242 19.88 -18.10 19.80
N ASN A 243 19.07 -18.42 20.82
CA ASN A 243 19.35 -19.51 21.73
C ASN A 243 18.85 -20.82 21.13
N LEU A 244 19.76 -21.68 20.64
CA LEU A 244 19.37 -22.92 19.97
C LEU A 244 18.72 -23.93 20.93
N ASN A 245 19.02 -23.88 22.22
CA ASN A 245 18.37 -24.75 23.21
C ASN A 245 16.88 -24.41 23.36
N GLU A 246 16.58 -23.11 23.40
CA GLU A 246 15.21 -22.60 23.51
C GLU A 246 14.43 -22.84 22.21
N TYR A 247 15.04 -22.56 21.06
CA TYR A 247 14.50 -22.88 19.74
C TYR A 247 14.08 -24.37 19.63
N LEU A 248 14.98 -25.29 20.02
CA LEU A 248 14.72 -26.74 19.94
C LEU A 248 13.68 -27.21 20.98
N ARG A 249 13.47 -26.49 22.07
CA ARG A 249 12.40 -26.78 23.05
C ARG A 249 11.04 -26.33 22.50
N GLU A 250 10.97 -25.12 21.97
CA GLU A 250 9.74 -24.59 21.34
C GLU A 250 9.32 -25.44 20.13
N GLU A 251 10.27 -25.89 19.31
CA GLU A 251 9.99 -26.77 18.15
C GLU A 251 9.40 -28.14 18.57
N ARG A 252 9.75 -28.62 19.76
CA ARG A 252 9.21 -29.87 20.34
C ARG A 252 7.86 -29.72 21.03
N GLY A 253 7.30 -28.52 21.08
CA GLY A 253 6.02 -28.24 21.73
C GLY A 253 6.07 -28.19 23.26
N GLU A 254 7.27 -28.16 23.85
CA GLU A 254 7.48 -28.05 25.30
C GLU A 254 7.39 -26.57 25.72
N ARG A 255 6.18 -25.99 25.74
CA ARG A 255 5.97 -24.63 26.27
C ARG A 255 6.12 -24.64 27.79
N ALA A 256 6.99 -23.77 28.32
CA ALA A 256 6.88 -23.32 29.70
C ALA A 256 5.97 -22.08 29.71
N ASP A 257 4.82 -22.17 30.38
CA ASP A 257 4.07 -20.99 30.82
C ASP A 257 4.90 -20.29 31.91
N SER A 258 5.92 -19.53 31.52
CA SER A 258 6.66 -18.67 32.43
C SER A 258 6.39 -17.21 32.09
N ILE A 259 5.72 -16.56 33.04
CA ILE A 259 5.49 -15.13 33.15
C ILE A 259 6.86 -14.47 33.36
N GLU A 260 7.56 -14.14 32.27
CA GLU A 260 8.55 -13.06 32.14
C GLU A 260 9.07 -13.06 30.69
N PHE A 261 8.52 -12.17 29.86
CA PHE A 261 9.07 -11.86 28.54
C PHE A 261 10.46 -11.24 28.74
N VAL A 262 11.52 -12.03 28.54
CA VAL A 262 12.85 -11.46 28.30
C VAL A 262 12.92 -11.15 26.82
N GLU A 263 12.81 -9.87 26.45
CA GLU A 263 12.89 -9.37 25.07
C GLU A 263 14.25 -9.60 24.36
N GLU A 264 15.15 -10.43 24.89
CA GLU A 264 16.52 -10.60 24.39
C GLU A 264 16.68 -11.69 23.31
N PHE A 265 15.72 -12.61 23.12
CA PHE A 265 15.84 -13.75 22.21
C PHE A 265 14.79 -13.80 21.10
N ASP A 266 15.19 -14.39 19.97
CA ASP A 266 14.35 -14.55 18.78
C ASP A 266 13.30 -15.67 18.94
N LYS A 267 12.06 -15.40 18.52
CA LYS A 267 10.97 -16.39 18.53
C LYS A 267 11.30 -17.57 17.58
N ALA A 268 10.92 -18.80 17.94
CA ALA A 268 11.31 -19.97 17.12
C ALA A 268 10.81 -19.89 15.66
N GLU A 269 9.63 -19.33 15.41
CA GLU A 269 9.11 -19.19 14.04
C GLU A 269 10.01 -18.34 13.13
N THR A 270 10.53 -17.21 13.62
CA THR A 270 11.37 -16.31 12.83
C THR A 270 12.76 -16.90 12.62
N VAL A 271 13.27 -17.62 13.63
CA VAL A 271 14.52 -18.38 13.53
C VAL A 271 14.41 -19.48 12.48
N ARG A 272 13.29 -20.21 12.47
CA ARG A 272 13.00 -21.26 11.48
C ARG A 272 12.96 -20.68 10.07
N ASN A 273 12.36 -19.50 9.89
CA ASN A 273 12.34 -18.80 8.60
C ASN A 273 13.75 -18.40 8.14
N LEU A 274 14.58 -17.89 9.07
CA LEU A 274 15.98 -17.57 8.81
C LEU A 274 16.78 -18.80 8.36
N PHE A 275 16.68 -19.91 9.10
CA PHE A 275 17.39 -21.16 8.79
C PHE A 275 16.88 -21.81 7.51
N TYR A 276 15.59 -21.75 7.24
CA TYR A 276 15.01 -22.19 5.97
C TYR A 276 15.61 -21.43 4.79
N LEU A 277 15.70 -20.09 4.86
CA LEU A 277 16.33 -19.30 3.80
C LEU A 277 17.82 -19.61 3.65
N ALA A 278 18.53 -19.76 4.77
CA ALA A 278 19.93 -20.12 4.80
C ALA A 278 20.21 -21.57 4.36
N GLU A 279 19.16 -22.40 4.23
CA GLU A 279 19.24 -23.85 4.05
C GLU A 279 20.19 -24.47 5.08
N LEU A 280 19.98 -24.11 6.35
CA LEU A 280 20.75 -24.61 7.49
C LEU A 280 19.91 -25.65 8.24
N ASP A 281 20.36 -26.90 8.23
CA ASP A 281 19.79 -27.95 9.08
C ASP A 281 20.51 -27.96 10.44
N ILE A 282 19.74 -27.84 11.51
CA ILE A 282 20.25 -27.85 12.88
C ILE A 282 20.80 -29.23 13.25
N LYS A 283 20.24 -30.32 12.70
CA LYS A 283 20.74 -31.68 12.94
C LYS A 283 22.14 -31.82 12.36
N GLU A 284 22.35 -31.33 11.14
CA GLU A 284 23.68 -31.29 10.51
C GLU A 284 24.65 -30.42 11.33
N LEU A 285 24.20 -29.27 11.83
CA LEU A 285 25.00 -28.40 12.70
C LEU A 285 25.43 -29.14 13.98
N ASP A 286 24.52 -29.87 14.63
CA ASP A 286 24.80 -30.63 15.86
C ASP A 286 25.83 -31.76 15.65
N GLU A 287 25.87 -32.37 14.46
CA GLU A 287 26.87 -33.37 14.10
C GLU A 287 28.27 -32.77 13.88
N VAL A 288 28.34 -31.53 13.38
CA VAL A 288 29.62 -30.89 13.01
C VAL A 288 30.12 -29.86 14.02
N LYS A 289 29.34 -29.47 15.03
CA LYS A 289 29.69 -28.40 15.99
C LYS A 289 30.99 -28.65 16.77
N GLU A 290 31.32 -29.92 17.02
CA GLU A 290 32.57 -30.32 17.69
C GLU A 290 33.80 -30.29 16.75
N SER A 291 33.60 -30.07 15.45
CA SER A 291 34.65 -29.99 14.44
C SER A 291 34.75 -28.58 13.86
N PRO A 292 35.70 -27.74 14.33
CA PRO A 292 35.76 -26.32 13.95
C PRO A 292 35.76 -26.09 12.44
N SER A 293 36.60 -26.81 11.69
CA SER A 293 36.71 -26.63 10.23
C SER A 293 35.44 -27.01 9.47
N LYS A 294 34.73 -28.06 9.90
CA LYS A 294 33.47 -28.49 9.27
C LYS A 294 32.34 -27.53 9.60
N CYS A 295 32.24 -27.13 10.87
CA CYS A 295 31.27 -26.13 11.34
C CYS A 295 31.43 -24.80 10.60
N ILE A 296 32.65 -24.26 10.50
CA ILE A 296 32.95 -23.04 9.74
C ILE A 296 32.51 -23.17 8.28
N LYS A 297 32.79 -24.32 7.64
CA LYS A 297 32.40 -24.55 6.24
C LYS A 297 30.88 -24.56 6.05
N LEU A 298 30.14 -25.23 6.94
CA LEU A 298 28.67 -25.28 6.90
C LEU A 298 28.07 -23.89 7.09
N LEU A 299 28.52 -23.17 8.13
CA LEU A 299 28.02 -21.83 8.44
C LEU A 299 28.34 -20.82 7.33
N ASN A 300 29.56 -20.83 6.78
CA ASN A 300 29.91 -19.97 5.65
C ASN A 300 29.03 -20.23 4.41
N ALA A 301 28.70 -21.50 4.13
CA ALA A 301 27.79 -21.83 3.04
C ALA A 301 26.38 -21.28 3.30
N ALA A 302 25.87 -21.43 4.53
CA ALA A 302 24.57 -20.90 4.95
C ALA A 302 24.54 -19.35 4.90
N SER A 303 25.56 -18.68 5.44
CA SER A 303 25.78 -17.22 5.39
C SER A 303 25.73 -16.67 3.96
N ASN A 304 26.43 -17.32 3.02
CA ASN A 304 26.46 -16.91 1.62
C ASN A 304 25.10 -17.10 0.92
N ARG A 305 24.40 -18.20 1.19
CA ARG A 305 23.05 -18.43 0.66
C ARG A 305 22.07 -17.40 1.18
N LEU A 306 22.07 -17.13 2.47
CA LEU A 306 21.23 -16.13 3.11
C LEU A 306 21.48 -14.73 2.53
N SER A 307 22.75 -14.31 2.44
CA SER A 307 23.14 -13.03 1.82
C SER A 307 22.62 -12.91 0.38
N LYS A 308 22.77 -13.97 -0.42
CA LYS A 308 22.30 -13.98 -1.82
C LYS A 308 20.78 -13.89 -1.94
N LYS A 309 20.03 -14.49 -1.00
CA LYS A 309 18.56 -14.45 -1.01
C LYS A 309 17.99 -13.12 -0.53
N LEU A 310 18.68 -12.40 0.37
CA LEU A 310 18.20 -11.13 0.92
C LEU A 310 18.49 -9.92 0.03
N ASN A 311 19.67 -9.87 -0.60
CA ASN A 311 20.11 -8.69 -1.37
C ASN A 311 19.20 -8.27 -2.54
N PRO A 312 18.48 -9.15 -3.26
CA PRO A 312 17.55 -8.73 -4.31
C PRO A 312 16.42 -7.81 -3.81
N ALA A 313 15.98 -8.00 -2.57
CA ALA A 313 14.95 -7.18 -1.93
C ALA A 313 15.53 -6.01 -1.11
N TRP A 314 16.85 -6.00 -0.90
CA TRP A 314 17.55 -4.99 -0.12
C TRP A 314 17.89 -3.78 -0.98
N LYS A 315 17.47 -2.57 -0.58
CA LYS A 315 17.82 -1.33 -1.30
C LYS A 315 18.96 -0.60 -0.58
N GLY A 316 19.90 -0.05 -1.34
CA GLY A 316 21.11 0.59 -0.83
C GLY A 316 22.35 -0.27 -1.06
N ASP A 317 23.37 -0.11 -0.20
CA ASP A 317 24.57 -0.95 -0.26
C ASP A 317 24.21 -2.40 0.11
N PRO A 318 24.66 -3.39 -0.68
CA PRO A 318 24.46 -4.81 -0.38
C PRO A 318 24.93 -5.17 1.03
N ILE A 319 24.25 -6.13 1.64
CA ILE A 319 24.62 -6.66 2.97
C ILE A 319 25.26 -8.05 2.84
N HIS A 320 26.26 -8.29 3.67
CA HIS A 320 26.78 -9.62 3.94
C HIS A 320 26.30 -10.08 5.33
N VAL A 321 25.68 -11.25 5.37
CA VAL A 321 25.12 -11.86 6.58
C VAL A 321 25.96 -13.05 6.96
N ASP A 322 26.48 -13.04 8.18
CA ASP A 322 27.37 -14.06 8.72
C ASP A 322 26.76 -14.70 9.98
N LEU A 323 26.45 -16.00 9.90
CA LEU A 323 25.93 -16.81 10.98
C LEU A 323 27.09 -17.39 11.81
N ARG A 324 27.19 -17.00 13.08
CA ARG A 324 28.26 -17.41 13.98
C ARG A 324 27.74 -18.25 15.12
N TYR A 325 28.25 -19.48 15.22
CA TYR A 325 28.01 -20.35 16.35
C TYR A 325 28.98 -20.01 17.50
N ASN A 326 28.42 -19.60 18.64
CA ASN A 326 29.13 -19.16 19.84
C ASN A 326 28.93 -20.15 21.00
N PRO A 327 29.82 -20.13 22.01
CA PRO A 327 29.66 -20.94 23.22
C PRO A 327 28.29 -20.72 23.89
N GLY A 328 27.73 -21.78 24.47
CA GLY A 328 26.40 -21.75 25.09
C GLY A 328 25.24 -22.05 24.13
N ASN A 329 25.52 -22.62 22.95
CA ASN A 329 24.56 -22.90 21.88
C ASN A 329 23.84 -21.63 21.39
N ILE A 330 24.59 -20.53 21.28
CA ILE A 330 24.09 -19.25 20.79
C ILE A 330 24.50 -19.09 19.34
N MET A 331 23.53 -18.87 18.45
CA MET A 331 23.77 -18.48 17.07
C MET A 331 23.60 -16.96 16.95
N SER A 332 24.66 -16.26 16.57
CA SER A 332 24.63 -14.81 16.36
C SER A 332 24.59 -14.48 14.87
N VAL A 333 23.72 -13.55 14.51
CA VAL A 333 23.63 -12.97 13.16
C VAL A 333 24.47 -11.70 13.12
N VAL A 334 25.57 -11.75 12.37
CA VAL A 334 26.46 -10.61 12.13
C VAL A 334 26.16 -10.05 10.74
N ILE A 335 26.08 -8.73 10.64
CA ILE A 335 25.81 -8.02 9.39
C ILE A 335 26.99 -7.11 9.08
N SER A 336 27.38 -7.08 7.81
CA SER A 336 28.33 -6.12 7.25
C SER A 336 27.75 -5.43 6.03
N ASP A 337 28.05 -4.14 5.86
CA ASP A 337 27.67 -3.39 4.67
C ASP A 337 28.80 -3.51 3.64
N VAL A 338 28.45 -3.86 2.39
CA VAL A 338 29.38 -4.07 1.27
C VAL A 338 29.19 -2.94 0.26
N HIS A 339 30.16 -2.05 0.16
CA HIS A 339 30.13 -0.90 -0.74
C HIS A 339 30.42 -1.29 -2.18
N LYS A 340 30.06 -0.40 -3.13
CA LYS A 340 30.31 -0.60 -4.57
C LYS A 340 31.79 -0.80 -4.91
N ASP A 341 32.70 -0.24 -4.12
CA ASP A 341 34.15 -0.39 -4.28
C ASP A 341 34.71 -1.68 -3.63
N GLY A 342 33.83 -2.51 -3.05
CA GLY A 342 34.17 -3.76 -2.37
C GLY A 342 34.63 -3.59 -0.94
N THR A 343 34.64 -2.36 -0.39
CA THR A 343 34.97 -2.14 1.02
C THR A 343 33.84 -2.64 1.92
N ILE A 344 34.22 -3.14 3.10
CA ILE A 344 33.28 -3.69 4.09
C ILE A 344 33.30 -2.78 5.33
N THR A 345 32.14 -2.27 5.72
CA THR A 345 31.99 -1.42 6.91
C THR A 345 30.84 -1.89 7.80
N ASN A 346 30.70 -1.27 8.98
CA ASN A 346 29.57 -1.51 9.90
C ASN A 346 29.36 -2.98 10.30
N THR A 347 30.44 -3.77 10.30
CA THR A 347 30.42 -5.17 10.75
C THR A 347 30.06 -5.25 12.22
N GLY A 348 28.91 -5.81 12.53
CA GLY A 348 28.42 -5.94 13.91
C GLY A 348 27.23 -6.87 14.04
N LEU A 349 26.85 -7.18 15.27
CA LEU A 349 25.66 -7.97 15.57
C LEU A 349 24.40 -7.25 15.08
N LEU A 350 23.42 -8.00 14.57
CA LEU A 350 22.13 -7.48 14.12
C LEU A 350 21.42 -6.68 15.22
N ASN A 351 21.51 -7.13 16.49
CA ASN A 351 20.87 -6.47 17.63
C ASN A 351 21.37 -5.04 17.87
N ARG A 352 22.59 -4.71 17.44
CA ARG A 352 23.21 -3.38 17.53
C ARG A 352 22.85 -2.46 16.36
N ARG A 353 22.17 -2.98 15.32
CA ARG A 353 21.69 -2.16 14.20
C ARG A 353 20.47 -1.35 14.63
N ALA A 354 20.22 -0.26 13.91
CA ALA A 354 19.05 0.59 14.14
C ALA A 354 17.74 -0.22 14.02
N GLU A 355 16.69 0.21 14.74
CA GLU A 355 15.38 -0.46 14.74
C GLU A 355 14.81 -0.68 13.32
N GLY A 356 14.89 0.34 12.45
CA GLY A 356 14.45 0.23 11.06
C GLY A 356 15.22 -0.83 10.25
N PHE A 357 16.51 -1.01 10.53
CA PHE A 357 17.32 -2.06 9.91
C PHE A 357 16.85 -3.44 10.35
N LYS A 358 16.71 -3.66 11.66
CA LYS A 358 16.22 -4.93 12.23
C LYS A 358 14.85 -5.27 11.67
N TRP A 359 13.95 -4.29 11.59
CA TRP A 359 12.63 -4.47 10.99
C TRP A 359 12.74 -4.88 9.51
N THR A 360 13.53 -4.16 8.70
CA THR A 360 13.71 -4.46 7.26
C THR A 360 14.22 -5.88 7.07
N PHE A 361 15.27 -6.24 7.81
CA PHE A 361 15.86 -7.58 7.78
C PHE A 361 14.83 -8.66 8.13
N SER A 362 14.10 -8.46 9.22
CA SER A 362 13.08 -9.41 9.70
C SER A 362 11.95 -9.57 8.70
N PHE A 363 11.47 -8.47 8.13
CA PHE A 363 10.43 -8.48 7.11
C PHE A 363 10.89 -9.29 5.90
N ILE A 364 12.06 -8.96 5.33
CA ILE A 364 12.55 -9.66 4.13
C ILE A 364 12.78 -11.14 4.43
N VAL A 365 13.34 -11.49 5.60
CA VAL A 365 13.55 -12.90 5.98
C VAL A 365 12.21 -13.64 6.09
N ASN A 366 11.27 -13.14 6.86
CA ASN A 366 9.99 -13.84 7.06
C ASN A 366 9.23 -13.93 5.74
N PHE A 367 9.14 -12.81 5.02
CA PHE A 367 8.41 -12.75 3.77
C PHE A 367 9.04 -13.60 2.66
N ALA A 368 10.37 -13.57 2.50
CA ALA A 368 11.05 -14.43 1.53
C ALA A 368 10.98 -15.91 1.93
N ALA A 369 11.04 -16.24 3.21
CA ALA A 369 10.93 -17.62 3.69
C ALA A 369 9.56 -18.19 3.38
N GLU A 370 8.50 -17.45 3.71
CA GLU A 370 7.13 -17.87 3.48
C GLU A 370 6.84 -17.99 1.98
N THR A 371 7.28 -17.02 1.16
CA THR A 371 7.05 -17.05 -0.30
C THR A 371 7.82 -18.16 -1.01
N GLN A 372 8.97 -18.59 -0.48
CA GLN A 372 9.75 -19.71 -1.03
C GLN A 372 9.26 -21.08 -0.58
N ARG A 373 8.51 -21.19 0.52
CA ARG A 373 7.81 -22.45 0.84
C ARG A 373 6.77 -22.67 -0.26
N ALA A 374 6.71 -23.88 -0.82
CA ALA A 374 5.74 -24.24 -1.87
C ALA A 374 4.28 -23.91 -1.49
N GLU A 375 4.05 -23.73 -0.19
CA GLU A 375 2.85 -23.23 0.46
C GLU A 375 2.29 -21.91 -0.07
N LEU A 376 3.10 -20.95 -0.53
CA LEU A 376 2.64 -19.64 -1.01
C LEU A 376 2.67 -19.49 -2.54
N LYS A 377 2.60 -20.59 -3.31
CA LYS A 377 2.36 -20.48 -4.75
C LYS A 377 0.86 -20.33 -5.01
N GLU A 378 0.50 -19.40 -5.89
CA GLU A 378 -0.89 -19.14 -6.31
C GLU A 378 -1.82 -18.72 -5.16
N ALA A 379 -1.25 -18.08 -4.13
CA ALA A 379 -1.98 -17.57 -2.97
C ALA A 379 -2.43 -16.11 -3.17
N ILE A 380 -3.42 -15.71 -2.38
CA ILE A 380 -3.87 -14.32 -2.21
C ILE A 380 -3.25 -13.79 -0.92
N LEU A 381 -2.26 -12.90 -1.07
CA LEU A 381 -1.53 -12.28 0.01
C LEU A 381 -2.21 -10.98 0.42
N LEU A 382 -2.56 -10.86 1.69
CA LEU A 382 -3.21 -9.69 2.29
C LEU A 382 -2.24 -9.05 3.28
N LEU A 383 -1.73 -7.85 2.99
CA LEU A 383 -0.69 -7.20 3.82
C LEU A 383 -1.19 -5.89 4.45
N ASP A 384 -1.16 -5.79 5.77
CA ASP A 384 -1.55 -4.58 6.48
C ASP A 384 -0.34 -3.71 6.80
N GLU A 385 -0.35 -2.46 6.30
CA GLU A 385 0.73 -1.47 6.43
C GLU A 385 2.14 -2.04 6.23
N PRO A 386 2.41 -2.76 5.12
CA PRO A 386 3.75 -3.27 4.86
C PRO A 386 4.73 -2.10 4.80
N ALA A 387 5.86 -2.26 5.50
CA ALA A 387 6.96 -1.30 5.55
C ALA A 387 6.69 0.02 6.31
N ARG A 388 5.63 0.11 7.14
CA ARG A 388 5.29 1.32 7.92
C ARG A 388 6.47 1.96 8.68
N ASN A 389 7.32 1.14 9.29
CA ASN A 389 8.43 1.60 10.13
C ASN A 389 9.74 1.81 9.36
N LEU A 390 9.70 1.75 8.02
CA LEU A 390 10.89 1.82 7.18
C LEU A 390 11.16 3.21 6.63
N HIS A 391 12.45 3.48 6.39
CA HIS A 391 12.87 4.65 5.62
C HIS A 391 12.28 4.58 4.21
N PRO A 392 11.91 5.72 3.57
CA PRO A 392 11.34 5.75 2.23
C PRO A 392 12.05 4.89 1.18
N THR A 393 13.39 4.93 1.14
CA THR A 393 14.20 4.10 0.24
C THR A 393 13.98 2.60 0.40
N GLN A 394 13.76 2.12 1.64
CA GLN A 394 13.50 0.71 1.90
C GLN A 394 12.03 0.35 1.61
N GLN A 395 11.08 1.25 1.86
CA GLN A 395 9.69 1.06 1.43
C GLN A 395 9.60 0.85 -0.10
N MET A 396 10.39 1.60 -0.87
CA MET A 396 10.52 1.38 -2.32
C MET A 396 11.06 -0.03 -2.66
N GLY A 397 12.00 -0.55 -1.87
CA GLY A 397 12.50 -1.92 -2.00
C GLY A 397 11.43 -2.97 -1.80
N ILE A 398 10.59 -2.77 -0.78
CA ILE A 398 9.44 -3.64 -0.53
C ILE A 398 8.44 -3.57 -1.69
N SER A 399 8.17 -2.38 -2.24
CA SER A 399 7.33 -2.23 -3.43
C SER A 399 7.79 -3.11 -4.60
N ASP A 400 9.09 -3.10 -4.92
CA ASP A 400 9.63 -3.94 -6.01
C ASP A 400 9.47 -5.44 -5.72
N LEU A 401 9.62 -5.82 -4.46
CA LEU A 401 9.39 -7.19 -4.02
C LEU A 401 7.92 -7.61 -4.18
N LEU A 402 6.97 -6.75 -3.79
CA LEU A 402 5.53 -7.01 -3.99
C LEU A 402 5.16 -7.15 -5.47
N LYS A 403 5.74 -6.30 -6.34
CA LYS A 403 5.57 -6.39 -7.80
C LYS A 403 6.05 -7.73 -8.35
N ASN A 404 7.22 -8.21 -7.91
CA ASN A 404 7.76 -9.50 -8.34
C ASN A 404 6.86 -10.67 -7.92
N LEU A 405 6.10 -10.53 -6.83
CA LEU A 405 5.19 -11.58 -6.35
C LEU A 405 3.83 -11.58 -7.05
N ALA A 406 3.31 -10.41 -7.43
CA ALA A 406 2.00 -10.26 -8.07
C ALA A 406 1.82 -11.08 -9.38
N GLY A 407 2.93 -11.58 -9.97
CA GLY A 407 2.88 -12.51 -11.09
C GLY A 407 2.40 -13.91 -10.69
N SER A 408 3.02 -14.52 -9.68
CA SER A 408 2.69 -15.88 -9.23
C SER A 408 1.58 -15.93 -8.18
N ASN A 409 1.43 -14.83 -7.43
CA ASN A 409 0.44 -14.64 -6.37
C ASN A 409 -0.42 -13.42 -6.68
N GLN A 410 -1.53 -13.28 -6.00
CA GLN A 410 -2.25 -12.01 -5.95
C GLN A 410 -1.89 -11.28 -4.67
N VAL A 411 -1.65 -9.97 -4.74
CA VAL A 411 -1.17 -9.17 -3.62
C VAL A 411 -2.10 -7.99 -3.39
N LEU A 412 -2.76 -7.95 -2.25
CA LEU A 412 -3.62 -6.86 -1.81
C LEU A 412 -3.04 -6.29 -0.52
N TYR A 413 -2.84 -4.98 -0.44
CA TYR A 413 -2.24 -4.38 0.74
C TYR A 413 -2.83 -3.03 1.11
N ALA A 414 -2.81 -2.70 2.39
CA ALA A 414 -3.24 -1.42 2.93
C ALA A 414 -2.03 -0.54 3.24
N THR A 415 -2.04 0.74 2.87
CA THR A 415 -0.93 1.65 3.19
C THR A 415 -1.35 3.11 3.35
N HIS A 416 -0.62 3.81 4.21
CA HIS A 416 -0.58 5.28 4.27
C HIS A 416 0.63 5.90 3.58
N SER A 417 1.58 5.08 3.13
CA SER A 417 2.83 5.59 2.62
C SER A 417 2.72 6.00 1.14
N PRO A 418 3.10 7.24 0.78
CA PRO A 418 3.20 7.64 -0.62
C PRO A 418 4.25 6.83 -1.39
N PHE A 419 5.24 6.26 -0.71
CA PHE A 419 6.31 5.46 -1.33
C PHE A 419 5.88 4.03 -1.66
N MET A 420 4.72 3.62 -1.14
CA MET A 420 4.09 2.31 -1.39
C MET A 420 2.99 2.41 -2.47
N ILE A 421 2.81 3.57 -3.11
CA ILE A 421 1.89 3.76 -4.25
C ILE A 421 2.71 3.78 -5.53
N PHE A 422 2.48 2.82 -6.43
CA PHE A 422 3.28 2.69 -7.66
C PHE A 422 2.46 2.36 -8.91
N ASP A 423 1.16 2.08 -8.75
CA ASP A 423 0.25 1.88 -9.86
C ASP A 423 -1.03 2.67 -9.57
N TYR A 424 -1.33 3.62 -10.46
CA TYR A 424 -2.49 4.50 -10.35
C TYR A 424 -3.64 4.04 -11.24
N THR A 425 -3.53 2.85 -11.86
CA THR A 425 -4.60 2.30 -12.69
C THR A 425 -5.83 1.94 -11.83
N PRO A 426 -7.05 2.15 -12.34
CA PRO A 426 -8.27 1.74 -11.65
C PRO A 426 -8.23 0.25 -11.30
N GLY A 427 -8.52 -0.08 -10.04
CA GLY A 427 -8.47 -1.45 -9.51
C GLY A 427 -7.12 -1.85 -8.90
N ASN A 428 -6.05 -1.08 -9.13
CA ASN A 428 -4.76 -1.25 -8.47
C ASN A 428 -4.51 -0.19 -7.38
N LEU A 429 -5.20 0.96 -7.45
CA LEU A 429 -5.28 1.94 -6.37
C LEU A 429 -6.73 2.15 -5.96
N LEU A 430 -7.02 1.90 -4.68
CA LEU A 430 -8.37 1.99 -4.10
C LEU A 430 -8.34 2.94 -2.93
N VAL A 431 -9.18 3.97 -2.98
CA VAL A 431 -9.27 4.95 -1.89
C VAL A 431 -10.33 4.55 -0.89
N VAL A 432 -9.95 4.47 0.38
CA VAL A 432 -10.82 4.11 1.49
C VAL A 432 -11.03 5.32 2.38
N GLU A 433 -12.28 5.74 2.52
CA GLU A 433 -12.67 6.87 3.34
C GLU A 433 -13.72 6.49 4.36
N LEU A 434 -13.71 7.19 5.49
CA LEU A 434 -14.76 7.09 6.49
C LEU A 434 -15.78 8.21 6.29
N ASP A 435 -17.03 7.85 5.97
CA ASP A 435 -18.19 8.74 6.03
C ASP A 435 -18.43 9.10 7.50
N LYS A 436 -17.90 10.23 7.94
CA LYS A 436 -17.98 10.70 9.33
C LYS A 436 -19.41 10.89 9.84
N ARG A 437 -20.40 11.06 8.96
CA ARG A 437 -21.80 11.26 9.38
C ARG A 437 -22.47 9.93 9.76
N LYS A 438 -22.04 8.85 9.12
CA LYS A 438 -22.59 7.51 9.33
C LYS A 438 -21.58 6.58 10.02
N HIS A 439 -20.35 7.04 10.26
CA HIS A 439 -19.21 6.24 10.71
C HIS A 439 -18.90 5.03 9.81
N LEU A 440 -19.13 5.17 8.49
CA LEU A 440 -19.04 4.06 7.53
C LEU A 440 -17.83 4.17 6.62
N SER A 441 -17.06 3.09 6.48
CA SER A 441 -16.03 3.00 5.44
C SER A 441 -16.67 2.85 4.06
N ARG A 442 -16.43 3.82 3.17
CA ARG A 442 -16.76 3.75 1.73
C ARG A 442 -15.49 3.70 0.90
N ILE A 443 -15.58 3.01 -0.23
CA ILE A 443 -14.47 2.86 -1.17
C ILE A 443 -14.80 3.61 -2.43
N PHE A 444 -13.89 4.48 -2.84
CA PHE A 444 -13.99 5.27 -4.05
C PHE A 444 -13.01 4.73 -5.09
N TYR A 445 -13.53 4.47 -6.29
CA TYR A 445 -12.72 4.16 -7.47
C TYR A 445 -12.12 5.41 -8.09
N ASP A 446 -12.84 6.52 -8.01
CA ASP A 446 -12.43 7.81 -8.55
C ASP A 446 -11.78 8.62 -7.43
N TYR A 447 -10.48 8.40 -7.25
CA TYR A 447 -9.70 8.99 -6.16
C TYR A 447 -9.64 10.51 -6.24
N TRP A 448 -9.94 11.14 -7.38
CA TRP A 448 -9.92 12.59 -7.57
C TRP A 448 -10.97 13.35 -6.75
N ASN A 449 -12.03 12.68 -6.32
CA ASN A 449 -13.10 13.28 -5.49
C ASN A 449 -12.94 13.01 -3.99
N ALA A 450 -11.81 12.41 -3.58
CA ALA A 450 -11.51 12.10 -2.19
C ALA A 450 -11.22 13.36 -1.35
N ASP A 451 -11.31 13.25 -0.02
CA ASP A 451 -10.96 14.32 0.91
C ASP A 451 -9.47 14.71 0.76
N ASP A 452 -9.14 16.00 0.97
CA ASP A 452 -7.76 16.52 0.80
C ASP A 452 -6.72 15.71 1.58
N LYS A 453 -7.12 15.20 2.75
CA LYS A 453 -6.25 14.43 3.64
C LYS A 453 -5.96 13.03 3.10
N THR A 454 -6.85 12.47 2.30
CA THR A 454 -6.70 11.17 1.62
C THR A 454 -5.99 11.34 0.27
N LEU A 455 -6.18 12.48 -0.40
CA LEU A 455 -5.44 12.84 -1.62
C LEU A 455 -3.95 13.10 -1.36
N THR A 456 -3.59 13.69 -0.22
CA THR A 456 -2.20 14.04 0.12
C THR A 456 -1.15 12.94 -0.19
N PRO A 457 -1.27 11.68 0.30
CA PRO A 457 -0.30 10.63 -0.02
C PRO A 457 -0.27 10.26 -1.52
N ILE A 458 -1.41 10.32 -2.21
CA ILE A 458 -1.49 10.07 -3.66
C ILE A 458 -0.75 11.17 -4.42
N LEU A 459 -0.94 12.43 -4.04
CA LEU A 459 -0.25 13.59 -4.63
C LEU A 459 1.27 13.51 -4.43
N TYR A 460 1.74 13.14 -3.24
CA TYR A 460 3.16 12.91 -3.00
C TYR A 460 3.71 11.77 -3.88
N GLY A 461 2.94 10.68 -4.03
CA GLY A 461 3.29 9.59 -4.93
C GLY A 461 3.37 10.03 -6.39
N LEU A 462 2.44 10.86 -6.87
CA LEU A 462 2.43 11.39 -8.24
C LEU A 462 3.59 12.36 -8.48
N CYS A 463 3.91 13.20 -7.51
CA CYS A 463 5.04 14.13 -7.57
C CYS A 463 6.41 13.44 -7.40
N ARG A 464 6.44 12.16 -7.06
CA ARG A 464 7.68 11.38 -6.89
C ARG A 464 8.60 11.49 -8.10
N GLY A 465 8.07 11.36 -9.32
CA GLY A 465 8.88 11.43 -10.54
C GLY A 465 9.57 12.79 -10.72
N GLN A 466 8.93 13.88 -10.27
CA GLN A 466 9.56 15.21 -10.29
C GLN A 466 10.71 15.28 -9.27
N VAL A 467 10.50 14.76 -8.06
CA VAL A 467 11.53 14.72 -7.00
C VAL A 467 12.71 13.83 -7.43
N GLU A 468 12.46 12.67 -8.02
CA GLU A 468 13.51 11.77 -8.50
C GLU A 468 14.32 12.41 -9.63
N ALA A 469 13.66 13.09 -10.59
CA ALA A 469 14.35 13.81 -11.66
C ALA A 469 15.30 14.92 -11.15
N ILE A 470 15.02 15.48 -9.97
CA ILE A 470 15.87 16.48 -9.33
C ILE A 470 17.13 15.85 -8.72
N VAL A 471 17.00 14.65 -8.13
CA VAL A 471 18.06 13.96 -7.37
C VAL A 471 18.93 13.08 -8.27
N ASP A 472 18.38 12.56 -9.37
CA ASP A 472 19.10 11.70 -10.29
C ASP A 472 20.12 12.48 -11.14
N ARG A 473 21.40 12.20 -10.91
CA ARG A 473 22.54 12.84 -11.57
C ARG A 473 22.75 12.37 -13.01
N GLU A 474 22.14 11.24 -13.42
CA GLU A 474 22.29 10.71 -14.77
C GLU A 474 21.48 11.53 -15.80
N ILE A 475 20.45 12.25 -15.35
CA ILE A 475 19.66 13.19 -16.16
C ILE A 475 20.38 14.54 -16.26
N GLY A 476 21.62 14.50 -16.74
CA GLY A 476 22.33 15.59 -17.42
C GLY A 476 22.53 16.92 -16.66
N THR A 477 23.80 17.23 -16.40
CA THR A 477 24.36 18.56 -16.10
C THR A 477 24.15 19.65 -17.18
N ASN A 478 23.28 19.37 -18.17
CA ASN A 478 22.85 20.28 -19.25
C ASN A 478 21.40 20.77 -19.07
N SER A 479 20.84 20.59 -17.88
CA SER A 479 19.49 21.05 -17.52
C SER A 479 19.34 22.57 -17.64
N ARG A 480 18.14 23.00 -18.03
CA ARG A 480 17.77 24.42 -18.14
C ARG A 480 18.01 25.14 -16.79
N PRO A 481 18.25 26.46 -16.79
CA PRO A 481 18.38 27.21 -15.55
C PRO A 481 17.13 27.04 -14.67
N ILE A 482 17.35 26.85 -13.37
CA ILE A 482 16.31 26.77 -12.37
C ILE A 482 16.07 28.16 -11.79
N ILE A 483 14.81 28.56 -11.73
CA ILE A 483 14.34 29.82 -11.17
C ILE A 483 13.53 29.48 -9.91
N ILE A 484 14.02 29.89 -8.75
CA ILE A 484 13.30 29.75 -7.49
C ILE A 484 12.52 31.04 -7.24
N VAL A 485 11.23 30.90 -6.91
CA VAL A 485 10.34 32.01 -6.57
C VAL A 485 9.83 31.87 -5.14
N GLU A 486 9.38 32.98 -4.53
CA GLU A 486 8.99 33.01 -3.11
C GLU A 486 7.64 32.33 -2.85
N THR A 487 6.70 32.45 -3.80
CA THR A 487 5.32 31.97 -3.62
C THR A 487 4.84 31.07 -4.77
N ILE A 488 3.76 30.33 -4.52
CA ILE A 488 3.08 29.53 -5.56
C ILE A 488 2.48 30.47 -6.62
N SER A 489 1.91 31.61 -6.23
CA SER A 489 1.37 32.62 -7.15
C SER A 489 2.38 33.11 -8.17
N ASP A 490 3.62 33.37 -7.74
CA ASP A 490 4.71 33.77 -8.65
C ASP A 490 4.94 32.72 -9.74
N SER A 491 5.01 31.44 -9.34
CA SER A 491 5.18 30.33 -10.28
C SER A 491 3.97 30.20 -11.22
N MET A 492 2.75 30.35 -10.70
CA MET A 492 1.52 30.31 -11.50
C MET A 492 1.52 31.40 -12.57
N TYR A 493 1.79 32.65 -12.21
CA TYR A 493 1.86 33.75 -13.17
C TYR A 493 2.97 33.52 -14.20
N LEU A 494 4.19 33.16 -13.78
CA LEU A 494 5.29 32.89 -14.70
C LEU A 494 4.93 31.79 -15.71
N ASN A 495 4.32 30.69 -15.27
CA ASN A 495 3.91 29.58 -16.14
C ASN A 495 2.74 29.96 -17.07
N ALA A 496 1.73 30.68 -16.56
CA ALA A 496 0.55 31.07 -17.34
C ALA A 496 0.92 32.09 -18.43
N PHE A 497 1.66 33.14 -18.07
CA PHE A 497 2.07 34.17 -19.02
C PHE A 497 3.11 33.66 -20.04
N ASP A 498 3.86 32.59 -19.75
CA ASP A 498 4.76 31.94 -20.72
C ASP A 498 3.97 31.34 -21.87
N LYS A 499 2.91 30.60 -21.54
CA LYS A 499 1.97 30.05 -22.51
C LYS A 499 1.22 31.13 -23.26
N PHE A 500 0.82 32.19 -22.57
CA PHE A 500 0.07 33.30 -23.17
C PHE A 500 0.90 34.11 -24.18
N LEU A 501 2.16 34.37 -23.84
CA LEU A 501 3.04 35.22 -24.64
C LEU A 501 3.80 34.46 -25.73
N GLN A 502 4.00 33.15 -25.56
CA GLN A 502 4.75 32.26 -26.46
C GLN A 502 6.11 32.85 -26.88
N ASP A 503 6.83 33.50 -25.96
CA ASP A 503 8.13 34.11 -26.26
C ASP A 503 9.19 33.00 -26.47
N PRO A 504 9.85 32.92 -27.65
CA PRO A 504 10.78 31.83 -27.96
C PRO A 504 12.11 31.92 -27.18
N ASN A 505 12.39 33.01 -26.47
CA ASN A 505 13.72 33.24 -25.86
C ASN A 505 13.95 32.45 -24.57
N ILE A 506 12.92 32.29 -23.74
CA ILE A 506 12.95 31.51 -22.50
C ILE A 506 11.57 30.90 -22.28
N SER A 507 11.54 29.60 -22.01
CA SER A 507 10.34 28.92 -21.52
C SER A 507 10.36 28.85 -20.00
N MET A 508 9.32 29.40 -19.38
CA MET A 508 9.02 29.24 -17.95
C MET A 508 8.11 28.03 -17.77
N ASN A 509 8.61 26.83 -18.07
CA ASN A 509 7.89 25.58 -17.79
C ASN A 509 7.97 25.26 -16.28
N PRO A 510 6.96 24.58 -15.69
CA PRO A 510 6.97 24.10 -14.31
C PRO A 510 8.22 23.32 -13.86
N LEU A 511 8.96 22.68 -14.78
CA LEU A 511 10.23 22.00 -14.45
C LEU A 511 11.41 22.98 -14.22
N ASN A 512 11.26 24.25 -14.63
CA ASN A 512 12.27 25.29 -14.47
C ASN A 512 11.95 26.25 -13.33
N VAL A 513 10.66 26.50 -13.04
CA VAL A 513 10.22 27.47 -12.04
C VAL A 513 9.74 26.75 -10.77
N ILE A 514 10.44 26.97 -9.67
CA ILE A 514 10.25 26.25 -8.42
C ILE A 514 9.77 27.21 -7.36
N ALA A 515 8.50 27.06 -6.97
CA ALA A 515 7.95 27.80 -5.84
C ALA A 515 8.52 27.27 -4.53
N ALA A 516 9.03 28.17 -3.70
CA ALA A 516 9.31 27.86 -2.32
C ALA A 516 7.98 27.66 -1.56
N TYR A 517 7.93 26.69 -0.66
CA TYR A 517 6.76 26.50 0.22
C TYR A 517 6.57 27.71 1.16
N ASN A 518 7.68 28.36 1.52
CA ASN A 518 7.70 29.63 2.25
C ASN A 518 9.02 30.36 1.98
N LYS A 519 9.07 31.65 2.30
CA LYS A 519 10.27 32.50 2.10
C LYS A 519 11.55 31.94 2.72
N ASN A 520 11.46 31.28 3.87
CA ASN A 520 12.61 30.66 4.54
C ASN A 520 13.19 29.44 3.78
N SER A 521 12.42 28.86 2.87
CA SER A 521 12.83 27.71 2.05
C SER A 521 13.60 28.12 0.80
N VAL A 522 13.58 29.40 0.41
CA VAL A 522 14.24 29.93 -0.80
C VAL A 522 15.75 29.66 -0.77
N LEU A 523 16.44 30.03 0.32
CA LEU A 523 17.88 29.85 0.46
C LEU A 523 18.30 28.36 0.46
N PRO A 524 17.71 27.48 1.29
CA PRO A 524 18.01 26.04 1.25
C PRO A 524 17.79 25.42 -0.14
N LEU A 525 16.69 25.75 -0.83
CA LEU A 525 16.43 25.27 -2.19
C LEU A 525 17.50 25.78 -3.16
N ALA A 526 17.88 27.06 -3.08
CA ALA A 526 18.91 27.63 -3.95
C ALA A 526 20.24 26.90 -3.79
N ILE A 527 20.67 26.69 -2.54
CA ILE A 527 21.89 25.94 -2.23
C ILE A 527 21.79 24.51 -2.74
N PHE A 528 20.65 23.85 -2.52
CA PHE A 528 20.42 22.48 -2.97
C PHE A 528 20.60 22.35 -4.48
N TYR A 529 19.88 23.14 -5.29
CA TYR A 529 19.96 23.05 -6.75
C TYR A 529 21.35 23.38 -7.28
N ARG A 530 22.00 24.42 -6.73
CA ARG A 530 23.38 24.75 -7.08
C ARG A 530 24.34 23.59 -6.79
N ASN A 531 24.25 22.98 -5.61
CA ASN A 531 25.13 21.87 -5.21
C ASN A 531 24.88 20.58 -6.01
N HIS A 532 23.71 20.45 -6.63
CA HIS A 532 23.37 19.37 -7.55
C HIS A 532 23.68 19.70 -9.01
N GLY A 533 24.39 20.81 -9.28
CA GLY A 533 24.91 21.14 -10.60
C GLY A 533 23.97 22.01 -11.46
N TYR A 534 22.83 22.45 -10.93
CA TYR A 534 21.90 23.31 -11.65
C TYR A 534 22.33 24.77 -11.60
N ARG A 535 22.21 25.46 -12.75
CA ARG A 535 22.34 26.92 -12.82
C ARG A 535 21.12 27.55 -12.17
N THR A 536 21.30 28.05 -10.95
CA THR A 536 20.18 28.47 -10.10
C THR A 536 20.10 29.99 -10.00
N PHE A 537 18.90 30.52 -10.17
CA PHE A 537 18.53 31.93 -10.05
C PHE A 537 17.38 32.05 -9.05
N VAL A 538 17.29 33.17 -8.35
CA VAL A 538 16.25 33.44 -7.35
C VAL A 538 15.54 34.73 -7.73
N LEU A 539 14.22 34.65 -7.87
CA LEU A 539 13.33 35.77 -8.09
C LEU A 539 12.70 36.19 -6.77
N LEU A 540 12.77 37.48 -6.45
CA LEU A 540 12.38 38.03 -5.16
C LEU A 540 11.52 39.29 -5.30
N ASP A 541 10.58 39.42 -4.38
CA ASP A 541 9.83 40.63 -4.05
C ASP A 541 10.74 41.72 -3.48
N ASN A 542 10.23 42.95 -3.37
CA ASN A 542 10.97 44.07 -2.75
C ASN A 542 10.69 44.24 -1.24
N SER A 543 10.36 43.15 -0.53
CA SER A 543 10.16 43.19 0.92
C SER A 543 11.50 43.26 1.68
N GLU A 544 11.45 43.66 2.96
CA GLU A 544 12.64 43.62 3.83
C GLU A 544 13.15 42.20 4.05
N GLU A 545 12.25 41.21 4.11
CA GLU A 545 12.61 39.79 4.22
C GLU A 545 13.35 39.32 2.97
N SER A 546 12.87 39.69 1.78
CA SER A 546 13.50 39.36 0.50
C SER A 546 14.90 39.98 0.39
N LYS A 547 15.11 41.19 0.92
CA LYS A 547 16.44 41.81 1.04
C LYS A 547 17.37 41.03 1.98
N GLN A 548 16.85 40.51 3.09
CA GLN A 548 17.62 39.65 3.99
C GLN A 548 18.00 38.33 3.31
N ILE A 549 17.07 37.69 2.59
CA ILE A 549 17.34 36.48 1.79
C ILE A 549 18.42 36.76 0.75
N SER A 550 18.36 37.90 0.05
CA SER A 550 19.40 38.30 -0.90
C SER A 550 20.78 38.45 -0.22
N ALA A 551 20.85 39.03 0.97
CA ALA A 551 22.11 39.15 1.71
C ALA A 551 22.66 37.78 2.13
N GLN A 552 21.77 36.87 2.53
CA GLN A 552 22.14 35.48 2.87
C GLN A 552 22.59 34.68 1.63
N LEU A 553 21.99 34.89 0.47
CA LEU A 553 22.44 34.27 -0.78
C LEU A 553 23.88 34.72 -1.11
N VAL A 554 24.17 36.01 -1.00
CA VAL A 554 25.52 36.55 -1.24
C VAL A 554 26.53 35.99 -0.23
N SER A 555 26.17 35.89 1.06
CA SER A 555 27.05 35.29 2.07
C SER A 555 27.32 33.80 1.84
N ASN A 556 26.44 33.12 1.11
CA ASN A 556 26.59 31.72 0.70
C ASN A 556 27.17 31.58 -0.72
N GLU A 557 27.94 32.56 -1.21
CA GLU A 557 28.67 32.53 -2.49
C GLU A 557 27.78 32.55 -3.75
N PHE A 558 26.53 33.00 -3.66
CA PHE A 558 25.76 33.35 -4.86
C PHE A 558 26.22 34.70 -5.41
N SER A 559 26.37 34.78 -6.73
CA SER A 559 26.60 36.08 -7.39
C SER A 559 25.36 36.95 -7.26
N SER A 560 25.55 38.27 -7.11
CA SER A 560 24.44 39.24 -7.14
C SER A 560 23.64 39.20 -8.45
N ILE A 561 24.20 38.65 -9.54
CA ILE A 561 23.50 38.45 -10.82
C ILE A 561 22.45 37.33 -10.72
N GLN A 562 22.64 36.37 -9.81
CA GLN A 562 21.73 35.23 -9.62
C GLN A 562 20.49 35.61 -8.82
N THR A 563 20.52 36.73 -8.09
CA THR A 563 19.36 37.27 -7.37
C THR A 563 18.70 38.37 -8.20
N ILE A 564 17.44 38.16 -8.57
CA ILE A 564 16.67 39.06 -9.43
C ILE A 564 15.49 39.58 -8.62
N PHE A 565 15.53 40.88 -8.31
CA PHE A 565 14.36 41.57 -7.76
C PHE A 565 13.40 41.92 -8.89
N PHE A 566 12.10 41.83 -8.66
CA PHE A 566 11.13 42.36 -9.60
C PHE A 566 11.41 43.85 -9.88
N GLU A 567 11.60 44.21 -11.16
CA GLU A 567 11.88 45.58 -11.57
C GLU A 567 11.26 45.90 -12.93
N ARG A 568 10.77 47.13 -13.06
CA ARG A 568 10.28 47.70 -14.33
C ARG A 568 10.95 49.04 -14.55
N GLU A 569 11.57 49.22 -15.71
CA GLU A 569 12.28 50.46 -16.09
C GLU A 569 13.30 50.93 -15.04
N GLY A 570 13.99 49.98 -14.39
CA GLY A 570 14.98 50.24 -13.34
C GLY A 570 14.41 50.61 -11.96
N LYS A 571 13.08 50.56 -11.78
CA LYS A 571 12.42 50.70 -10.49
C LYS A 571 12.00 49.34 -9.96
N LYS A 572 12.33 49.05 -8.71
CA LYS A 572 11.87 47.83 -8.04
C LYS A 572 10.35 47.86 -7.85
N LEU A 573 9.73 46.71 -8.07
CA LEU A 573 8.32 46.44 -7.82
C LEU A 573 8.18 45.64 -6.52
N GLU A 574 7.03 45.74 -5.85
CA GLU A 574 6.84 45.05 -4.58
C GLU A 574 6.53 43.58 -4.76
N SER A 575 5.78 43.24 -5.81
CA SER A 575 5.30 41.88 -6.09
C SER A 575 5.16 41.64 -7.60
N ILE A 576 4.97 40.39 -8.01
CA ILE A 576 4.75 40.05 -9.43
C ILE A 576 3.44 40.64 -9.99
N GLU A 577 2.42 40.84 -9.15
CA GLU A 577 1.14 41.42 -9.54
C GLU A 577 1.29 42.87 -10.04
N ASP A 578 2.36 43.57 -9.66
CA ASP A 578 2.65 44.94 -10.13
C ASP A 578 3.06 45.01 -11.62
N TYR A 579 3.30 43.87 -12.27
CA TYR A 579 3.43 43.75 -13.74
C TYR A 579 2.07 43.67 -14.46
N ILE A 580 0.97 43.51 -13.73
CA ILE A 580 -0.38 43.57 -14.30
C ILE A 580 -0.86 45.02 -14.23
N ALA A 581 -1.40 45.53 -15.33
CA ALA A 581 -1.99 46.86 -15.33
C ALA A 581 -3.14 46.90 -14.31
N LEU A 582 -3.23 47.98 -13.53
CA LEU A 582 -4.20 48.10 -12.45
C LEU A 582 -5.66 47.87 -12.92
N GLU A 583 -6.01 48.35 -14.11
CA GLU A 583 -7.33 48.12 -14.72
C GLU A 583 -7.58 46.63 -14.99
N ASP A 584 -6.60 45.95 -15.58
CA ASP A 584 -6.64 44.52 -15.88
C ASP A 584 -6.71 43.67 -14.60
N TYR A 585 -6.01 44.08 -13.53
CA TYR A 585 -6.03 43.37 -12.24
C TYR A 585 -7.33 43.61 -11.46
N LEU A 586 -7.95 44.78 -11.61
CA LEU A 586 -9.22 45.08 -10.96
C LEU A 586 -10.40 44.33 -11.59
N TYR A 587 -10.31 43.96 -12.87
CA TYR A 587 -11.33 43.13 -13.49
C TYR A 587 -11.59 41.81 -12.74
N PRO A 588 -10.61 40.91 -12.53
CA PRO A 588 -10.81 39.67 -11.80
C PRO A 588 -11.13 39.89 -10.31
N VAL A 589 -10.61 40.96 -9.68
CA VAL A 589 -11.00 41.33 -8.31
C VAL A 589 -12.49 41.62 -8.22
N ASN A 590 -13.02 42.43 -9.15
CA ASN A 590 -14.44 42.77 -9.20
C ASN A 590 -15.31 41.56 -9.52
N GLN A 591 -14.85 40.63 -10.36
CA GLN A 591 -15.59 39.38 -10.65
C GLN A 591 -15.60 38.44 -9.44
N THR A 592 -14.45 38.26 -8.78
CA THR A 592 -14.30 37.35 -7.65
C THR A 592 -15.10 37.82 -6.43
N TYR A 593 -15.14 39.13 -6.20
CA TYR A 593 -15.77 39.73 -5.02
C TYR A 593 -17.07 40.49 -5.34
N GLU A 594 -17.71 40.24 -6.48
CA GLU A 594 -18.90 40.97 -6.96
C GLU A 594 -20.00 41.08 -5.89
N ILE A 595 -20.28 39.99 -5.17
CA ILE A 595 -21.32 39.94 -4.14
C ILE A 595 -20.95 40.81 -2.93
N LYS A 596 -19.72 40.68 -2.41
CA LYS A 596 -19.23 41.44 -1.25
C LYS A 596 -19.20 42.94 -1.56
N LEU A 597 -18.73 43.31 -2.76
CA LEU A 597 -18.67 44.70 -3.21
C LEU A 597 -20.07 45.34 -3.32
N ARG A 598 -21.04 44.61 -3.89
CA ARG A 598 -22.41 45.12 -4.05
C ARG A 598 -23.14 45.30 -2.72
N GLN A 599 -22.88 44.46 -1.73
CA GLN A 599 -23.49 44.57 -0.40
C GLN A 599 -23.12 45.90 0.28
N GLU A 600 -21.88 46.34 0.09
CA GLU A 600 -21.37 47.62 0.62
C GLU A 600 -21.56 48.82 -0.33
N GLY A 601 -22.41 48.67 -1.35
CA GLY A 601 -22.79 49.76 -2.24
C GLY A 601 -21.77 50.09 -3.34
N PHE A 602 -20.72 49.29 -3.51
CA PHE A 602 -19.82 49.41 -4.66
C PHE A 602 -20.43 48.78 -5.91
N SER A 603 -20.42 49.50 -7.03
CA SER A 603 -20.75 48.89 -8.33
C SER A 603 -19.59 48.05 -8.85
N ASN A 604 -18.37 48.55 -8.70
CA ASN A 604 -17.06 47.93 -8.99
C ASN A 604 -15.99 48.79 -8.31
N LEU A 605 -14.90 48.20 -7.84
CA LEU A 605 -13.68 48.91 -7.47
C LEU A 605 -13.07 49.55 -8.72
N THR A 606 -12.75 50.83 -8.63
CA THR A 606 -12.10 51.60 -9.69
C THR A 606 -10.61 51.82 -9.42
N PRO A 607 -9.80 52.12 -10.45
CA PRO A 607 -8.41 52.49 -10.26
C PRO A 607 -8.21 53.66 -9.29
N GLN A 608 -9.15 54.61 -9.22
CA GLN A 608 -9.06 55.75 -8.30
C GLN A 608 -9.17 55.31 -6.84
N ASP A 609 -10.04 54.34 -6.55
CA ASP A 609 -10.22 53.80 -5.19
C ASP A 609 -8.91 53.19 -4.70
N VAL A 610 -8.25 52.39 -5.53
CA VAL A 610 -6.95 51.78 -5.19
C VAL A 610 -5.83 52.82 -5.11
N ILE A 611 -5.76 53.77 -6.06
CA ILE A 611 -4.71 54.81 -6.06
C ILE A 611 -4.80 55.71 -4.83
N SER A 612 -6.01 55.96 -4.32
CA SER A 612 -6.26 56.80 -3.14
C SER A 612 -5.70 56.21 -1.84
N LYS A 613 -5.47 54.89 -1.80
CA LYS A 613 -4.92 54.21 -0.64
C LYS A 613 -3.40 54.33 -0.57
N GLU A 614 -2.90 54.63 0.62
CA GLU A 614 -1.47 54.55 0.93
C GLU A 614 -1.03 53.09 0.89
N GLY A 615 0.16 52.79 0.37
CA GLY A 615 0.67 51.42 0.29
C GLY A 615 1.60 51.25 -0.89
N LYS A 616 2.49 50.25 -0.80
CA LYS A 616 3.42 49.91 -1.87
C LYS A 616 2.83 48.76 -2.69
N GLY A 617 2.81 48.93 -4.00
CA GLY A 617 2.23 47.95 -4.93
C GLY A 617 0.69 47.86 -4.88
N ILE A 618 0.14 46.98 -5.71
CA ILE A 618 -1.32 46.80 -5.86
C ILE A 618 -1.90 46.01 -4.67
N ILE A 619 -1.22 44.95 -4.24
CA ILE A 619 -1.71 44.05 -3.19
C ILE A 619 -1.85 44.74 -1.82
N GLU A 620 -0.86 45.52 -1.39
CA GLU A 620 -0.94 46.22 -0.10
C GLU A 620 -2.10 47.23 -0.07
N LYS A 621 -2.33 47.91 -1.20
CA LYS A 621 -3.43 48.87 -1.34
C LYS A 621 -4.80 48.18 -1.28
N LEU A 622 -4.96 47.05 -1.96
CA LEU A 622 -6.19 46.25 -1.90
C LEU A 622 -6.42 45.68 -0.50
N ARG A 623 -5.38 45.15 0.16
CA ARG A 623 -5.48 44.67 1.55
C ARG A 623 -5.95 45.76 2.51
N LYS A 624 -5.54 47.01 2.33
CA LYS A 624 -6.03 48.13 3.15
C LYS A 624 -7.50 48.45 2.92
N ILE A 625 -7.98 48.38 1.67
CA ILE A 625 -9.42 48.49 1.39
C ILE A 625 -10.17 47.40 2.16
N TRP A 626 -9.68 46.16 2.10
CA TRP A 626 -10.28 45.06 2.83
C TRP A 626 -10.24 45.22 4.36
N GLN A 627 -9.14 45.73 4.90
CA GLN A 627 -9.01 46.00 6.34
C GLN A 627 -10.00 47.07 6.82
N GLU A 628 -10.26 48.10 6.02
CA GLU A 628 -11.25 49.13 6.35
C GLU A 628 -12.69 48.58 6.42
N HIS A 629 -12.96 47.47 5.73
CA HIS A 629 -14.25 46.77 5.70
C HIS A 629 -14.26 45.49 6.54
N SER A 630 -13.29 45.31 7.44
CA SER A 630 -13.21 44.12 8.30
C SER A 630 -14.39 44.00 9.29
N ASP A 631 -15.03 45.11 9.64
CA ASP A 631 -16.27 45.14 10.43
C ASP A 631 -17.52 44.76 9.61
N ASP A 632 -17.41 44.73 8.27
CA ASP A 632 -18.49 44.43 7.32
C ASP A 632 -18.47 42.96 6.85
N ASP A 633 -17.95 42.05 7.69
CA ASP A 633 -17.73 40.61 7.38
C ASP A 633 -16.83 40.34 6.16
N TRP A 634 -16.00 41.31 5.75
CA TRP A 634 -14.96 41.02 4.75
C TRP A 634 -13.80 40.27 5.42
N GLU A 635 -13.65 38.99 5.04
CA GLU A 635 -12.45 38.18 5.32
C GLU A 635 -11.19 38.82 4.72
N GLU A 636 -10.00 38.27 4.99
CA GLU A 636 -8.76 38.77 4.38
C GLU A 636 -8.81 38.71 2.83
N PHE A 637 -8.17 39.69 2.18
CA PHE A 637 -8.03 39.70 0.73
C PHE A 637 -7.16 38.53 0.26
N ASP A 638 -7.78 37.61 -0.48
CA ASP A 638 -7.13 36.41 -1.02
C ASP A 638 -6.57 36.69 -2.42
N ASN A 639 -5.28 37.00 -2.47
CA ASN A 639 -4.60 37.23 -3.75
C ASN A 639 -4.34 35.93 -4.54
N GLU A 640 -4.36 34.75 -3.90
CA GLU A 640 -4.20 33.48 -4.60
C GLU A 640 -5.46 33.15 -5.41
N GLU A 641 -6.65 33.46 -4.90
CA GLU A 641 -7.91 33.30 -5.63
C GLU A 641 -7.90 34.13 -6.93
N ILE A 642 -7.46 35.39 -6.85
CA ILE A 642 -7.31 36.26 -8.03
C ILE A 642 -6.29 35.69 -9.02
N THR A 643 -5.19 35.15 -8.49
CA THR A 643 -4.14 34.51 -9.31
C THR A 643 -4.68 33.29 -10.05
N ARG A 644 -5.45 32.43 -9.37
CA ARG A 644 -6.14 31.28 -9.95
C ARG A 644 -7.09 31.72 -11.06
N TYR A 645 -7.94 32.71 -10.83
CA TYR A 645 -8.85 33.25 -11.83
C TYR A 645 -8.12 33.71 -13.09
N ILE A 646 -7.05 34.50 -12.96
CA ILE A 646 -6.29 35.01 -14.11
C ILE A 646 -5.65 33.85 -14.88
N CYS A 647 -5.00 32.92 -14.17
CA CYS A 647 -4.33 31.78 -14.79
C CYS A 647 -5.32 30.84 -15.50
N GLU A 648 -6.51 30.62 -14.93
CA GLU A 648 -7.58 29.85 -15.55
C GLU A 648 -8.06 30.51 -16.85
N LYS A 649 -8.34 31.81 -16.82
CA LYS A 649 -8.77 32.54 -18.02
C LYS A 649 -7.72 32.56 -19.13
N ILE A 650 -6.44 32.62 -18.77
CA ILE A 650 -5.34 32.44 -19.72
C ILE A 650 -5.37 31.02 -20.32
N ALA A 651 -5.55 29.99 -19.51
CA ALA A 651 -5.59 28.61 -19.97
C ALA A 651 -6.79 28.30 -20.87
N LEU A 652 -7.93 28.97 -20.65
CA LEU A 652 -9.15 28.88 -21.46
C LEU A 652 -9.15 29.83 -22.67
N GLU A 653 -8.10 30.61 -22.88
CA GLU A 653 -7.99 31.65 -23.92
C GLU A 653 -9.01 32.81 -23.79
N GLU A 654 -9.68 32.94 -22.64
CA GLU A 654 -10.66 34.00 -22.32
C GLU A 654 -9.99 35.26 -21.75
N THR A 655 -9.11 35.89 -22.54
CA THR A 655 -8.16 36.91 -22.06
C THR A 655 -8.50 38.35 -22.45
N ASP A 656 -9.76 38.64 -22.82
CA ASP A 656 -10.19 39.97 -23.30
C ASP A 656 -9.94 41.11 -22.30
N PHE A 657 -9.84 40.79 -21.00
CA PHE A 657 -9.56 41.75 -19.94
C PHE A 657 -8.06 42.07 -19.77
N LEU A 658 -7.16 41.32 -20.41
CA LEU A 658 -5.71 41.52 -20.34
C LEU A 658 -5.24 42.40 -21.50
N SER A 659 -4.85 43.62 -21.19
CA SER A 659 -4.36 44.60 -22.16
C SER A 659 -2.97 44.25 -22.70
N ASP A 660 -2.63 44.82 -23.87
CA ASP A 660 -1.27 44.71 -24.43
C ASP A 660 -0.21 45.32 -23.51
N LYS A 661 -0.60 46.28 -22.66
CA LYS A 661 0.27 46.87 -21.64
C LYS A 661 0.72 45.81 -20.62
N THR A 662 -0.17 44.94 -20.14
CA THR A 662 0.21 43.84 -19.24
C THR A 662 1.10 42.82 -19.96
N LYS A 663 0.79 42.48 -21.22
CA LYS A 663 1.62 41.58 -22.02
C LYS A 663 3.05 42.10 -22.16
N ASP A 664 3.22 43.38 -22.49
CA ASP A 664 4.54 43.99 -22.66
C ASP A 664 5.31 44.09 -21.34
N GLN A 665 4.61 44.27 -20.22
CA GLN A 665 5.22 44.25 -18.89
C GLN A 665 5.77 42.86 -18.53
N PHE A 666 5.01 41.78 -18.75
CA PHE A 666 5.52 40.42 -18.54
C PHE A 666 6.64 40.04 -19.52
N ARG A 667 6.58 40.49 -20.79
CA ARG A 667 7.72 40.33 -21.72
C ARG A 667 8.98 41.00 -21.20
N SER A 668 8.86 42.16 -20.55
CA SER A 668 10.01 42.84 -19.94
C SER A 668 10.62 42.03 -18.79
N LEU A 669 9.79 41.38 -17.96
CA LEU A 669 10.23 40.47 -16.91
C LEU A 669 10.99 39.27 -17.49
N TYR A 670 10.45 38.61 -18.52
CA TYR A 670 11.13 37.47 -19.15
C TYR A 670 12.46 37.86 -19.80
N ARG A 671 12.53 39.05 -20.43
CA ARG A 671 13.80 39.58 -20.95
C ARG A 671 14.81 39.85 -19.85
N LEU A 672 14.39 40.45 -18.74
CA LEU A 672 15.24 40.68 -17.59
C LEU A 672 15.84 39.36 -17.08
N ILE A 673 15.01 38.34 -16.88
CA ILE A 673 15.45 37.01 -16.45
C ILE A 673 16.46 36.43 -17.46
N ALA A 674 16.16 36.55 -18.76
CA ALA A 674 17.05 36.05 -19.82
C ALA A 674 18.39 36.76 -19.86
N GLU A 675 18.40 38.07 -19.69
CA GLU A 675 19.62 38.88 -19.65
C GLU A 675 20.49 38.48 -18.47
N ARG A 676 19.92 38.31 -17.27
CA ARG A 676 20.65 37.87 -16.06
C ARG A 676 21.25 36.47 -16.23
N ILE A 677 20.49 35.55 -16.83
CA ILE A 677 20.98 34.21 -17.15
C ILE A 677 22.18 34.29 -18.12
N ARG A 678 22.07 35.05 -19.21
CA ARG A 678 23.16 35.22 -20.19
C ARG A 678 24.38 35.92 -19.58
N GLN A 679 24.18 36.95 -18.76
CA GLN A 679 25.26 37.64 -18.05
C GLN A 679 26.03 36.67 -17.15
N TYR A 680 25.31 35.85 -16.37
CA TYR A 680 25.94 34.85 -15.52
C TYR A 680 26.72 33.80 -16.32
N GLN A 681 26.16 33.32 -17.43
CA GLN A 681 26.86 32.37 -18.32
C GLN A 681 28.19 32.94 -18.82
N ASN A 682 28.20 34.20 -19.27
CA ASN A 682 29.41 34.87 -19.76
C ASN A 682 30.47 35.02 -18.66
N VAL A 683 30.06 35.33 -17.42
CA VAL A 683 30.97 35.47 -16.27
C VAL A 683 31.52 34.12 -15.85
N ALA A 684 30.69 33.08 -15.78
CA ALA A 684 31.10 31.72 -15.42
C ALA A 684 32.13 31.16 -16.42
N THR A 685 31.88 31.30 -17.73
CA THR A 685 32.82 30.85 -18.77
C THR A 685 34.17 31.55 -18.73
N LYS A 686 34.23 32.83 -18.34
CA LYS A 686 35.50 33.55 -18.17
C LYS A 686 36.28 33.03 -16.94
N SER A 687 35.58 32.75 -15.84
CA SER A 687 36.22 32.25 -14.61
C SER A 687 36.83 30.85 -14.78
N ASP A 688 36.20 29.98 -15.58
CA ASP A 688 36.73 28.66 -15.92
C ASP A 688 37.93 28.76 -16.86
N PHE A 689 37.92 29.72 -17.80
CA PHE A 689 39.05 29.99 -18.68
C PHE A 689 40.28 30.50 -17.93
N ASP A 690 40.09 31.38 -16.94
CA ASP A 690 41.16 31.91 -16.09
C ASP A 690 41.74 30.85 -15.14
N LYS A 691 40.90 29.94 -14.61
CA LYS A 691 41.38 28.76 -13.86
C LYS A 691 42.20 27.81 -14.74
N PHE A 692 41.78 27.61 -15.99
CA PHE A 692 42.50 26.75 -16.95
C PHE A 692 43.85 27.36 -17.39
N GLN A 693 43.94 28.68 -17.51
CA GLN A 693 45.21 29.36 -17.79
C GLN A 693 46.16 29.36 -16.57
N LYS A 694 45.65 29.53 -15.35
CA LYS A 694 46.45 29.42 -14.11
C LYS A 694 46.95 28.01 -13.80
N ALA A 695 46.31 26.96 -14.33
CA ALA A 695 46.78 25.59 -14.20
C ALA A 695 47.85 25.19 -15.24
N LYS A 696 48.08 26.04 -16.26
CA LYS A 696 49.09 25.84 -17.31
C LYS A 696 50.30 26.79 -17.21
N ALA A 697 50.24 27.79 -16.34
CA ALA A 697 51.37 28.64 -15.95
C ALA A 697 51.91 28.13 -14.60
#